data_AF-X0NXT9-F1
#
_entry.id   AF-X0NXT9-F1
#
_cell.length_a   1.000
_cell.length_b   1.000
_cell.length_c   1.000
_cell.angle_alpha   90.00
_cell.angle_beta   90.00
_cell.angle_gamma   90.00
#
_symmetry.space_group_name_H-M   'P 1'
#
loop_
_entity.id
_entity.type
_entity.pdbx_description
1 polymer ?
#
loop_
_entity_poly.entity_id
_entity_poly.type
_entity_poly.pdbx_seq_one_letter_code
_entity_poly.pdbx_strand_id
1 'polypeptide(L)'
;MKKQYLSYQDTIDFLTEAMEMYPHLIRLQNIGQTHEDRPIMMVTLSQDVAYADLKPALLYTGTIHAREWIGIELAVNFIQYILDNYPSNPDVVEALTRNTLYMVPCLNPDGFEYSRQHFSFWRKNRRDNKDGTFGVDLNRNFGVNFKRSFDTQSNIYSGPEAFSEPETQAIKTFVEEHKNISIALDYHSQGNVFFPAHKFNHEAEIEGTDLNILCANMAHKIHKVTNRQYGIHRGKPPANLIHGSGREYYYDRGILSSVVEVGSRNIPDYLVNMTQSVNENIPALLYALNSAIDYSELAPSRPENFTIKQVNDTQVELVWNSGEDDSNCYYQIYRSDMPKYHCTPETLIANTSENSFIDSQLQSGHRYFYNLRKVNRVTRIKSPFAPELKIKTNLAKDEFSYTLFPAAEQIGYVGELTKEFNAEHFGYNSLFIGVNKTKGICYGVIAFDIDRLPEDAIIKDACFSLYPMNRVGAKIENYGEWSVSILDPEEITNIRSFDQIHQAVPQQTLGDAICSDQITQGIWKSWCFSAIEKQLLQQQLNQGRLLLKIQGPTSLPIGNDSQIMQFDIGYGRFGGGIHYRPSLEVIYTKKTSKVAISASDCHTFTLQEPPQKNVIQCGFDSDENTVFGQVMFSLDCLNQEKEIVITQAYFEIEHEQSREIAQPMRFTVDIAEIDNLDFDSVKNREKIEYLGYEASSIGLSKSPRKSFMFDSSARQHLEDAISSGLPLNLIIRATSASRHKNAMVTWFNCDSEKCPQLVIEYIERRKQSVAAPTDLNATLVDGATKLTWKKPDDPDFVGVYVVRNCFHPPRTPLDGVKLYAGKDEYTFDRFGNANIPKFYSVFSYDNVPNYSEPVTLQFSSDSVSPVIFDELESQDEAEQLYRDGE
;
A
#
# COMPACT_ATOMS: atom_id res chain seq x y z
N MET A 1 42.11 8.42 1.99
CA MET A 1 41.00 7.76 1.30
C MET A 1 41.43 6.46 0.62
N LYS A 2 42.08 6.43 -0.55
CA LYS A 2 42.32 5.15 -1.28
C LYS A 2 43.05 4.03 -0.50
N LYS A 3 44.03 4.38 0.34
CA LYS A 3 44.80 3.40 1.15
C LYS A 3 43.97 2.68 2.22
N GLN A 4 42.76 3.15 2.53
CA GLN A 4 41.87 2.53 3.52
C GLN A 4 41.04 1.39 2.91
N TYR A 5 40.97 1.34 1.58
CA TYR A 5 40.25 0.31 0.84
C TYR A 5 41.18 -0.87 0.52
N LEU A 6 40.62 -2.08 0.42
CA LEU A 6 41.32 -3.31 0.04
C LEU A 6 41.74 -3.30 -1.43
N SER A 7 42.98 -3.70 -1.71
CA SER A 7 43.39 -4.03 -3.08
C SER A 7 42.85 -5.40 -3.50
N TYR A 8 42.93 -5.68 -4.80
CA TYR A 8 42.61 -7.00 -5.32
C TYR A 8 43.55 -8.05 -4.72
N GLN A 9 44.85 -7.71 -4.57
CA GLN A 9 45.81 -8.61 -3.95
C GLN A 9 45.47 -8.88 -2.48
N ASP A 10 45.14 -7.84 -1.69
CA ASP A 10 44.74 -8.02 -0.28
C ASP A 10 43.51 -8.96 -0.18
N THR A 11 42.60 -8.88 -1.15
CA THR A 11 41.44 -9.77 -1.24
C THR A 11 41.86 -11.22 -1.53
N ILE A 12 42.77 -11.45 -2.47
CA ILE A 12 43.26 -12.80 -2.79
C ILE A 12 44.02 -13.41 -1.61
N ASP A 13 44.86 -12.63 -0.95
CA ASP A 13 45.64 -13.07 0.21
C ASP A 13 44.69 -13.50 1.34
N PHE A 14 43.69 -12.67 1.66
CA PHE A 14 42.65 -12.99 2.64
C PHE A 14 41.90 -14.30 2.31
N LEU A 15 41.47 -14.46 1.06
CA LEU A 15 40.70 -15.65 0.65
C LEU A 15 41.53 -16.94 0.67
N THR A 16 42.82 -16.82 0.36
CA THR A 16 43.76 -17.95 0.42
C THR A 16 43.96 -18.38 1.86
N GLU A 17 44.20 -17.43 2.77
CA GLU A 17 44.32 -17.70 4.20
C GLU A 17 43.03 -18.30 4.78
N ALA A 18 41.87 -17.76 4.41
CA ALA A 18 40.58 -18.29 4.83
C ALA A 18 40.38 -19.76 4.38
N MET A 19 40.79 -20.10 3.15
CA MET A 19 40.73 -21.48 2.64
C MET A 19 41.67 -22.43 3.35
N GLU A 20 42.88 -21.99 3.70
CA GLU A 20 43.81 -22.80 4.47
C GLU A 20 43.30 -23.07 5.90
N MET A 21 42.64 -22.08 6.51
CA MET A 21 42.11 -22.17 7.88
C MET A 21 40.80 -22.96 7.97
N TYR A 22 39.94 -22.87 6.94
CA TYR A 22 38.60 -23.47 6.93
C TYR A 22 38.31 -24.35 5.70
N PRO A 23 39.17 -25.32 5.34
CA PRO A 23 39.11 -26.03 4.04
C PRO A 23 37.83 -26.84 3.80
N HIS A 24 37.05 -27.14 4.85
CA HIS A 24 35.75 -27.79 4.74
C HIS A 24 34.59 -26.82 4.45
N LEU A 25 34.73 -25.55 4.84
CA LEU A 25 33.67 -24.54 4.75
C LEU A 25 33.81 -23.63 3.53
N ILE A 26 35.04 -23.43 3.05
CA ILE A 26 35.34 -22.50 1.97
C ILE A 26 36.21 -23.16 0.90
N ARG A 27 35.85 -22.93 -0.37
CA ARG A 27 36.61 -23.36 -1.55
C ARG A 27 36.86 -22.16 -2.45
N LEU A 28 38.12 -21.92 -2.78
CA LEU A 28 38.55 -20.87 -3.69
C LEU A 28 38.77 -21.46 -5.09
N GLN A 29 38.18 -20.84 -6.11
CA GLN A 29 38.26 -21.29 -7.50
C GLN A 29 38.58 -20.12 -8.44
N ASN A 30 39.47 -20.36 -9.40
CA ASN A 30 39.64 -19.47 -10.55
C ASN A 30 38.62 -19.84 -11.64
N ILE A 31 37.74 -18.91 -12.00
CA ILE A 31 36.68 -19.12 -13.00
C ILE A 31 37.01 -18.49 -14.37
N GLY A 32 38.13 -17.78 -14.51
CA GLY A 32 38.54 -17.15 -15.76
C GLY A 32 39.76 -16.23 -15.62
N GLN A 33 40.21 -15.61 -16.71
CA GLN A 33 41.33 -14.66 -16.68
C GLN A 33 40.94 -13.37 -17.41
N THR A 34 41.36 -12.23 -16.89
CA THR A 34 41.07 -10.90 -17.45
C THR A 34 41.96 -10.56 -18.66
N HIS A 35 41.78 -9.37 -19.26
CA HIS A 35 42.62 -8.89 -20.37
C HIS A 35 44.07 -8.58 -19.96
N GLU A 36 44.32 -8.30 -18.69
CA GLU A 36 45.66 -8.08 -18.11
C GLU A 36 46.14 -9.31 -17.29
N ASP A 37 45.66 -10.51 -17.63
CA ASP A 37 46.07 -11.81 -17.08
C ASP A 37 45.85 -11.99 -15.56
N ARG A 38 44.94 -11.21 -14.94
CA ARG A 38 44.54 -11.43 -13.55
C ARG A 38 43.52 -12.58 -13.48
N PRO A 39 43.62 -13.50 -12.51
CA PRO A 39 42.60 -14.52 -12.33
C PRO A 39 41.28 -13.87 -11.90
N ILE A 40 40.16 -14.49 -12.25
CA ILE A 40 38.83 -14.10 -11.77
C ILE A 40 38.46 -15.10 -10.69
N MET A 41 38.58 -14.68 -9.44
CA MET A 41 38.43 -15.55 -8.28
C MET A 41 37.00 -15.58 -7.77
N MET A 42 36.51 -16.78 -7.50
CA MET A 42 35.23 -17.07 -6.87
C MET A 42 35.44 -17.90 -5.61
N VAL A 43 34.62 -17.63 -4.60
CA VAL A 43 34.57 -18.34 -3.35
C VAL A 43 33.25 -19.11 -3.26
N THR A 44 33.33 -20.37 -2.88
CA THR A 44 32.16 -21.18 -2.48
C THR A 44 32.17 -21.32 -0.96
N LEU A 45 31.09 -20.92 -0.28
CA LEU A 45 30.88 -21.23 1.14
C LEU A 45 29.67 -22.14 1.33
N SER A 46 29.85 -23.17 2.15
CA SER A 46 28.87 -24.22 2.44
C SER A 46 29.24 -24.89 3.76
N GLN A 47 28.30 -25.50 4.48
CA GLN A 47 28.64 -26.34 5.64
C GLN A 47 29.65 -27.45 5.27
N ASP A 48 29.54 -27.97 4.04
CA ASP A 48 30.56 -28.81 3.42
C ASP A 48 30.64 -28.46 1.92
N VAL A 49 31.79 -27.94 1.48
CA VAL A 49 32.00 -27.51 0.09
C VAL A 49 32.01 -28.66 -0.92
N ALA A 50 32.16 -29.92 -0.47
CA ALA A 50 32.07 -31.09 -1.35
C ALA A 50 30.64 -31.31 -1.87
N TYR A 51 29.63 -30.88 -1.11
CA TYR A 51 28.20 -31.02 -1.46
C TYR A 51 27.54 -29.69 -1.80
N ALA A 52 28.34 -28.64 -2.04
CA ALA A 52 27.85 -27.29 -2.29
C ALA A 52 26.86 -27.24 -3.48
N ASP A 53 27.15 -27.97 -4.55
CA ASP A 53 26.39 -27.90 -5.80
C ASP A 53 25.06 -28.68 -5.74
N LEU A 54 24.83 -29.46 -4.67
CA LEU A 54 23.57 -30.17 -4.41
C LEU A 54 22.55 -29.33 -3.64
N LYS A 55 22.98 -28.17 -3.10
CA LYS A 55 22.13 -27.29 -2.30
C LYS A 55 21.75 -26.06 -3.11
N PRO A 56 20.55 -25.49 -2.88
CA PRO A 56 20.16 -24.20 -3.44
C PRO A 56 21.20 -23.12 -3.11
N ALA A 57 21.44 -22.21 -4.05
CA ALA A 57 22.54 -21.26 -3.93
C ALA A 57 22.14 -19.80 -4.16
N LEU A 58 22.81 -18.93 -3.41
CA LEU A 58 22.89 -17.49 -3.68
C LEU A 58 24.18 -17.23 -4.47
N LEU A 59 24.07 -16.54 -5.60
CA LEU A 59 25.20 -15.94 -6.32
C LEU A 59 25.34 -14.46 -5.94
N TYR A 60 26.53 -14.06 -5.49
CA TYR A 60 26.92 -12.66 -5.32
C TYR A 60 27.97 -12.27 -6.35
N THR A 61 27.74 -11.15 -7.03
CA THR A 61 28.74 -10.52 -7.90
C THR A 61 29.05 -9.11 -7.38
N GLY A 62 30.32 -8.86 -7.08
CA GLY A 62 30.81 -7.53 -6.67
C GLY A 62 31.67 -6.88 -7.76
N THR A 63 31.67 -5.55 -7.77
CA THR A 63 32.63 -4.72 -8.50
C THR A 63 32.78 -5.13 -9.97
N ILE A 64 31.64 -5.32 -10.65
CA ILE A 64 31.60 -5.44 -12.11
C ILE A 64 31.95 -4.09 -12.77
N HIS A 65 31.57 -2.97 -12.14
CA HIS A 65 32.13 -1.65 -12.46
C HIS A 65 33.28 -1.31 -11.53
N ALA A 66 34.40 -0.92 -12.13
CA ALA A 66 35.67 -0.68 -11.46
C ALA A 66 35.64 0.32 -10.29
N ARG A 67 34.92 1.43 -10.44
CA ARG A 67 34.83 2.51 -9.43
C ARG A 67 33.91 2.22 -8.25
N GLU A 68 33.15 1.13 -8.28
CA GLU A 68 32.11 0.81 -7.29
C GLU A 68 32.71 -0.13 -6.23
N TRP A 69 33.58 0.45 -5.39
CA TRP A 69 34.44 -0.31 -4.46
C TRP A 69 33.69 -1.02 -3.35
N ILE A 70 32.43 -0.64 -3.09
CA ILE A 70 31.57 -1.33 -2.12
C ILE A 70 31.42 -2.83 -2.42
N GLY A 71 31.40 -3.23 -3.69
CA GLY A 71 31.18 -4.63 -4.07
C GLY A 71 32.23 -5.59 -3.51
N ILE A 72 33.52 -5.27 -3.69
CA ILE A 72 34.63 -6.07 -3.15
C ILE A 72 34.76 -5.94 -1.62
N GLU A 73 34.54 -4.74 -1.08
CA GLU A 73 34.60 -4.50 0.38
C GLU A 73 33.54 -5.31 1.12
N LEU A 74 32.29 -5.25 0.67
CA LEU A 74 31.19 -5.99 1.26
C LEU A 74 31.39 -7.51 1.15
N ALA A 75 31.91 -8.00 0.03
CA ALA A 75 32.20 -9.41 -0.16
C ALA A 75 33.19 -9.93 0.89
N VAL A 76 34.34 -9.26 1.05
CA VAL A 76 35.36 -9.65 2.03
C VAL A 76 34.82 -9.60 3.46
N ASN A 77 34.13 -8.51 3.82
CA ASN A 77 33.56 -8.36 5.16
C ASN A 77 32.44 -9.38 5.43
N PHE A 78 31.65 -9.77 4.43
CA PHE A 78 30.62 -10.80 4.59
C PHE A 78 31.21 -12.20 4.76
N ILE A 79 32.27 -12.53 4.00
CA ILE A 79 33.01 -13.79 4.17
C ILE A 79 33.61 -13.85 5.58
N GLN A 80 34.29 -12.80 6.02
CA GLN A 80 34.83 -12.70 7.37
C GLN A 80 33.72 -12.88 8.43
N TYR A 81 32.58 -12.19 8.26
CA TYR A 81 31.44 -12.32 9.15
C TYR A 81 30.94 -13.77 9.23
N ILE A 82 30.80 -14.46 8.09
CA ILE A 82 30.39 -15.88 8.08
C ILE A 82 31.40 -16.73 8.86
N LEU A 83 32.70 -16.60 8.59
CA LEU A 83 33.74 -17.43 9.21
C LEU A 83 33.81 -17.21 10.74
N ASP A 84 33.73 -15.95 11.18
CA ASP A 84 33.77 -15.60 12.60
C ASP A 84 32.54 -16.09 13.36
N ASN A 85 31.39 -16.12 12.70
CA ASN A 85 30.11 -16.38 13.35
C ASN A 85 29.58 -17.80 13.12
N TYR A 86 30.10 -18.55 12.15
CA TYR A 86 29.69 -19.93 11.89
C TYR A 86 29.74 -20.84 13.14
N PRO A 87 30.72 -20.74 14.06
CA PRO A 87 30.76 -21.61 15.23
C PRO A 87 29.63 -21.36 16.26
N SER A 88 28.94 -20.22 16.22
CA SER A 88 28.06 -19.79 17.33
C SER A 88 26.76 -19.11 16.93
N ASN A 89 26.63 -18.61 15.69
CA ASN A 89 25.43 -17.93 15.22
C ASN A 89 24.49 -18.91 14.49
N PRO A 90 23.30 -19.21 15.06
CA PRO A 90 22.38 -20.18 14.47
C PRO A 90 21.88 -19.77 13.07
N ASP A 91 21.77 -18.47 12.79
CA ASP A 91 21.32 -17.99 11.47
C ASP A 91 22.36 -18.25 10.37
N VAL A 92 23.65 -18.18 10.72
CA VAL A 92 24.77 -18.48 9.80
C VAL A 92 24.89 -20.00 9.59
N VAL A 93 24.77 -20.77 10.68
CA VAL A 93 24.78 -22.23 10.60
C VAL A 93 23.63 -22.74 9.74
N GLU A 94 22.41 -22.28 9.97
CA GLU A 94 21.23 -22.66 9.20
C GLU A 94 21.40 -22.26 7.72
N ALA A 95 21.89 -21.04 7.44
CA ALA A 95 22.14 -20.57 6.09
C ALA A 95 23.07 -21.51 5.32
N LEU A 96 24.22 -21.88 5.90
CA LEU A 96 25.20 -22.76 5.27
C LEU A 96 24.79 -24.24 5.29
N THR A 97 23.93 -24.65 6.21
CA THR A 97 23.37 -26.01 6.24
C THR A 97 22.46 -26.22 5.04
N ARG A 98 21.58 -25.25 4.78
CA ARG A 98 20.52 -25.37 3.78
C ARG A 98 20.89 -24.84 2.41
N ASN A 99 21.87 -23.95 2.33
CA ASN A 99 22.21 -23.24 1.11
C ASN A 99 23.71 -23.25 0.86
N THR A 100 24.07 -22.80 -0.34
CA THR A 100 25.44 -22.53 -0.77
C THR A 100 25.57 -21.05 -1.13
N LEU A 101 26.67 -20.42 -0.75
CA LEU A 101 27.04 -19.10 -1.24
C LEU A 101 28.11 -19.25 -2.32
N TYR A 102 27.80 -18.83 -3.55
CA TYR A 102 28.81 -18.55 -4.56
C TYR A 102 29.06 -17.04 -4.59
N MET A 103 30.30 -16.63 -4.38
CA MET A 103 30.64 -15.22 -4.28
C MET A 103 31.83 -14.89 -5.17
N VAL A 104 31.64 -13.97 -6.12
CA VAL A 104 32.69 -13.34 -6.93
C VAL A 104 32.92 -11.94 -6.36
N PRO A 105 33.95 -11.72 -5.51
CA PRO A 105 34.17 -10.42 -4.86
C PRO A 105 34.42 -9.28 -5.84
N CYS A 106 35.12 -9.57 -6.94
CA CYS A 106 35.46 -8.60 -7.97
C CYS A 106 35.45 -9.26 -9.34
N LEU A 107 34.40 -9.01 -10.14
CA LEU A 107 34.30 -9.52 -11.50
C LEU A 107 35.20 -8.75 -12.49
N ASN A 108 35.59 -7.51 -12.16
CA ASN A 108 36.47 -6.66 -12.98
C ASN A 108 37.80 -6.31 -12.27
N PRO A 109 38.70 -7.27 -12.00
CA PRO A 109 39.97 -7.01 -11.32
C PRO A 109 40.83 -5.93 -11.96
N ASP A 110 40.96 -5.94 -13.30
CA ASP A 110 41.81 -4.99 -14.02
C ASP A 110 41.29 -3.56 -13.90
N GLY A 111 39.98 -3.38 -14.13
CA GLY A 111 39.34 -2.09 -14.01
C GLY A 111 39.42 -1.58 -12.57
N PHE A 112 39.16 -2.45 -11.58
CA PHE A 112 39.22 -2.12 -10.16
C PHE A 112 40.61 -1.59 -9.76
N GLU A 113 41.69 -2.31 -10.08
CA GLU A 113 43.05 -1.86 -9.80
C GLU A 113 43.39 -0.56 -10.53
N TYR A 114 42.96 -0.42 -11.79
CA TYR A 114 43.13 0.83 -12.53
C TYR A 114 42.43 2.01 -11.85
N SER A 115 41.24 1.79 -11.28
CA SER A 115 40.51 2.83 -10.55
C SER A 115 41.20 3.24 -9.25
N ARG A 116 41.80 2.28 -8.54
CA ARG A 116 42.59 2.54 -7.33
C ARG A 116 43.86 3.31 -7.66
N GLN A 117 44.63 2.86 -8.64
CA GLN A 117 46.00 3.32 -8.86
C GLN A 117 46.09 4.52 -9.79
N HIS A 118 45.21 4.62 -10.79
CA HIS A 118 45.31 5.63 -11.85
C HIS A 118 44.12 6.59 -11.88
N PHE A 119 42.91 6.10 -12.20
CA PHE A 119 41.73 6.97 -12.38
C PHE A 119 40.50 6.45 -11.64
N SER A 120 40.20 7.07 -10.49
CA SER A 120 39.14 6.62 -9.57
C SER A 120 37.73 6.55 -10.13
N PHE A 121 37.43 7.26 -11.21
CA PHE A 121 36.11 7.21 -11.83
C PHE A 121 36.05 6.27 -13.04
N TRP A 122 37.10 5.47 -13.28
CA TRP A 122 37.09 4.41 -14.29
C TRP A 122 35.98 3.40 -13.99
N ARG A 123 35.21 3.02 -15.02
CA ARG A 123 34.02 2.16 -14.87
C ARG A 123 34.19 0.79 -15.55
N LYS A 124 34.69 0.81 -16.79
CA LYS A 124 34.77 -0.33 -17.71
C LYS A 124 35.84 -1.35 -17.29
N ASN A 125 35.96 -2.46 -18.00
CA ASN A 125 37.17 -3.29 -17.92
C ASN A 125 38.38 -2.61 -18.62
N ARG A 126 39.46 -3.36 -18.88
CA ARG A 126 40.71 -2.83 -19.44
C ARG A 126 41.08 -3.34 -20.83
N ARG A 127 40.11 -3.88 -21.57
CA ARG A 127 40.28 -4.28 -22.98
C ARG A 127 40.94 -3.17 -23.82
N ASP A 128 41.96 -3.49 -24.59
CA ASP A 128 42.49 -2.60 -25.64
C ASP A 128 41.61 -2.72 -26.91
N ASN A 129 40.90 -1.64 -27.26
CA ASN A 129 39.98 -1.62 -28.41
C ASN A 129 40.71 -1.41 -29.75
N LYS A 130 42.05 -1.27 -29.76
CA LYS A 130 42.89 -1.05 -30.94
C LYS A 130 42.63 0.25 -31.71
N ASP A 131 41.93 1.19 -31.09
CA ASP A 131 41.62 2.52 -31.61
C ASP A 131 42.09 3.67 -30.68
N GLY A 132 42.89 3.33 -29.66
CA GLY A 132 43.36 4.26 -28.63
C GLY A 132 42.42 4.40 -27.43
N THR A 133 41.24 3.76 -27.47
CA THR A 133 40.33 3.68 -26.32
C THR A 133 40.50 2.36 -25.58
N PHE A 134 40.02 2.32 -24.34
CA PHE A 134 40.07 1.13 -23.50
C PHE A 134 38.71 0.81 -22.89
N GLY A 135 38.45 -0.48 -22.73
CA GLY A 135 37.42 -1.05 -21.90
C GLY A 135 36.04 -1.17 -22.55
N VAL A 136 35.27 -2.12 -22.05
CA VAL A 136 33.86 -2.41 -22.29
C VAL A 136 33.10 -2.30 -20.96
N ASP A 137 31.87 -1.77 -20.98
CA ASP A 137 30.96 -1.85 -19.85
C ASP A 137 30.44 -3.29 -19.73
N LEU A 138 30.96 -4.02 -18.75
CA LEU A 138 30.62 -5.43 -18.54
C LEU A 138 29.11 -5.62 -18.27
N ASN A 139 28.43 -4.65 -17.65
CA ASN A 139 26.98 -4.71 -17.42
C ASN A 139 26.16 -4.19 -18.62
N ARG A 140 26.78 -4.17 -19.82
CA ARG A 140 26.14 -4.02 -21.13
C ARG A 140 26.53 -5.14 -22.10
N ASN A 141 27.34 -6.10 -21.66
CA ASN A 141 27.95 -7.13 -22.50
C ASN A 141 27.25 -8.50 -22.41
N PHE A 142 26.22 -8.70 -21.60
CA PHE A 142 25.48 -9.97 -21.52
C PHE A 142 24.55 -10.17 -22.74
N GLY A 143 24.10 -11.42 -22.96
CA GLY A 143 23.35 -11.82 -24.15
C GLY A 143 21.87 -11.41 -24.19
N VAL A 144 21.23 -11.13 -23.05
CA VAL A 144 19.81 -10.77 -23.03
C VAL A 144 19.61 -9.33 -23.49
N ASN A 145 18.82 -9.16 -24.56
CA ASN A 145 18.55 -7.88 -25.20
C ASN A 145 19.84 -7.09 -25.53
N PHE A 146 20.93 -7.78 -25.88
CA PHE A 146 22.21 -7.13 -26.20
C PHE A 146 22.05 -6.12 -27.34
N LYS A 147 22.68 -4.95 -27.19
CA LYS A 147 22.72 -3.91 -28.22
C LYS A 147 24.16 -3.54 -28.51
N ARG A 148 24.61 -3.80 -29.74
CA ARG A 148 25.94 -3.43 -30.20
C ARG A 148 26.09 -1.92 -30.26
N SER A 149 27.10 -1.39 -29.58
CA SER A 149 27.58 -0.02 -29.71
C SER A 149 28.84 0.03 -30.58
N PHE A 150 29.07 1.16 -31.26
CA PHE A 150 30.31 1.43 -32.00
C PHE A 150 31.13 2.57 -31.36
N ASP A 151 30.57 3.25 -30.36
CA ASP A 151 31.27 4.30 -29.63
C ASP A 151 32.08 3.69 -28.47
N THR A 152 33.34 3.40 -28.76
CA THR A 152 34.30 2.81 -27.83
C THR A 152 34.74 3.77 -26.72
N GLN A 153 34.52 5.08 -26.87
CA GLN A 153 34.79 6.09 -25.84
C GLN A 153 33.70 6.14 -24.78
N SER A 154 32.49 5.69 -25.11
CA SER A 154 31.37 5.69 -24.18
C SER A 154 31.64 4.87 -22.92
N ASN A 155 31.19 5.40 -21.77
CA ASN A 155 31.19 4.67 -20.50
C ASN A 155 30.21 3.51 -20.47
N ILE A 156 29.29 3.43 -21.43
CA ILE A 156 28.32 2.35 -21.62
C ILE A 156 28.58 1.56 -22.91
N TYR A 157 29.82 1.60 -23.43
CA TYR A 157 30.22 0.82 -24.59
C TYR A 157 30.00 -0.68 -24.33
N SER A 158 29.10 -1.30 -25.09
CA SER A 158 28.65 -2.69 -24.89
C SER A 158 29.66 -3.75 -25.31
N GLY A 159 30.73 -3.38 -26.01
CA GLY A 159 31.59 -4.32 -26.71
C GLY A 159 31.09 -4.67 -28.13
N PRO A 160 31.93 -5.34 -28.93
CA PRO A 160 31.64 -5.68 -30.32
C PRO A 160 30.53 -6.72 -30.49
N GLU A 161 30.34 -7.60 -29.51
CA GLU A 161 29.30 -8.65 -29.47
C GLU A 161 28.99 -9.04 -28.03
N ALA A 162 27.88 -9.76 -27.82
CA ALA A 162 27.53 -10.27 -26.50
C ALA A 162 28.59 -11.26 -26.02
N PHE A 163 28.95 -11.14 -24.74
CA PHE A 163 29.98 -11.90 -24.06
C PHE A 163 31.35 -11.82 -24.76
N SER A 164 31.68 -10.68 -25.36
CA SER A 164 33.01 -10.46 -25.93
C SER A 164 34.12 -10.38 -24.88
N GLU A 165 33.76 -10.11 -23.62
CA GLU A 165 34.71 -9.90 -22.54
C GLU A 165 34.92 -11.19 -21.73
N PRO A 166 36.18 -11.57 -21.44
CA PRO A 166 36.48 -12.81 -20.72
C PRO A 166 35.85 -12.81 -19.31
N GLU A 167 35.67 -11.64 -18.69
CA GLU A 167 35.00 -11.51 -17.40
C GLU A 167 33.53 -11.95 -17.48
N THR A 168 32.80 -11.51 -18.51
CA THR A 168 31.40 -11.92 -18.70
C THR A 168 31.27 -13.38 -19.18
N GLN A 169 32.25 -13.90 -19.92
CA GLN A 169 32.29 -15.32 -20.30
C GLN A 169 32.51 -16.23 -19.08
N ALA A 170 33.39 -15.84 -18.17
CA ALA A 170 33.66 -16.59 -16.94
C ALA A 170 32.39 -16.79 -16.11
N ILE A 171 31.64 -15.71 -15.84
CA ILE A 171 30.39 -15.80 -15.07
C ILE A 171 29.28 -16.51 -15.84
N LYS A 172 29.23 -16.36 -17.18
CA LYS A 172 28.30 -17.07 -18.05
C LYS A 172 28.48 -18.58 -17.91
N THR A 173 29.70 -19.07 -18.11
CA THR A 173 30.04 -20.51 -18.00
C THR A 173 29.69 -21.03 -16.62
N PHE A 174 30.09 -20.31 -15.56
CA PHE A 174 29.78 -20.71 -14.19
C PHE A 174 28.27 -20.89 -13.94
N VAL A 175 27.46 -19.90 -14.30
CA VAL A 175 26.00 -19.96 -14.13
C VAL A 175 25.36 -21.05 -14.99
N GLU A 176 25.90 -21.31 -16.19
CA GLU A 176 25.38 -22.36 -17.05
C GLU A 176 25.61 -23.76 -16.46
N GLU A 177 26.72 -23.96 -15.75
CA GLU A 177 27.09 -25.21 -15.07
C GLU A 177 26.40 -25.43 -13.72
N HIS A 178 25.93 -24.37 -13.05
CA HIS A 178 25.37 -24.41 -11.69
C HIS A 178 23.87 -24.11 -11.68
N LYS A 179 23.04 -25.13 -11.95
CA LYS A 179 21.56 -25.01 -11.97
C LYS A 179 20.93 -24.84 -10.59
N ASN A 180 21.68 -25.07 -9.53
CA ASN A 180 21.23 -24.91 -8.15
C ASN A 180 21.15 -23.44 -7.69
N ILE A 181 21.60 -22.47 -8.50
CA ILE A 181 21.50 -21.04 -8.17
C ILE A 181 20.03 -20.60 -8.27
N SER A 182 19.43 -20.22 -7.15
CA SER A 182 18.03 -19.75 -7.08
C SER A 182 17.93 -18.23 -6.93
N ILE A 183 18.94 -17.58 -6.36
CA ILE A 183 19.02 -16.12 -6.21
C ILE A 183 20.36 -15.60 -6.75
N ALA A 184 20.35 -14.46 -7.45
CA ALA A 184 21.56 -13.76 -7.88
C ALA A 184 21.50 -12.26 -7.58
N LEU A 185 22.47 -11.76 -6.82
CA LEU A 185 22.60 -10.35 -6.44
C LEU A 185 23.85 -9.74 -7.06
N ASP A 186 23.66 -8.65 -7.81
CA ASP A 186 24.74 -7.87 -8.43
C ASP A 186 24.90 -6.55 -7.66
N TYR A 187 26.00 -6.40 -6.93
CA TYR A 187 26.23 -5.29 -6.02
C TYR A 187 26.99 -4.15 -6.71
N HIS A 188 26.33 -3.00 -6.72
CA HIS A 188 26.74 -1.77 -7.38
C HIS A 188 26.75 -0.59 -6.40
N SER A 189 27.22 0.56 -6.87
CA SER A 189 26.89 1.85 -6.28
C SER A 189 26.65 2.91 -7.36
N GLN A 190 25.74 3.85 -7.16
CA GLN A 190 25.12 4.30 -5.90
C GLN A 190 23.62 4.57 -6.06
N GLY A 191 22.87 4.59 -4.95
CA GLY A 191 21.49 5.08 -4.97
C GLY A 191 20.55 4.61 -3.87
N ASN A 192 21.00 3.77 -2.93
CA ASN A 192 20.18 3.11 -1.91
C ASN A 192 18.90 2.52 -2.50
N VAL A 193 19.05 1.64 -3.51
CA VAL A 193 17.92 1.11 -4.27
C VAL A 193 18.19 -0.31 -4.74
N PHE A 194 17.16 -1.13 -4.66
CA PHE A 194 17.09 -2.43 -5.30
C PHE A 194 16.46 -2.28 -6.68
N PHE A 195 17.07 -2.92 -7.66
CA PHE A 195 16.62 -2.98 -9.04
C PHE A 195 16.32 -4.44 -9.42
N PRO A 196 15.13 -4.98 -9.11
CA PRO A 196 14.79 -6.35 -9.48
C PRO A 196 14.65 -6.53 -11.00
N ALA A 197 14.98 -7.73 -11.49
CA ALA A 197 14.96 -8.08 -12.91
C ALA A 197 13.56 -7.98 -13.52
N HIS A 198 13.47 -7.88 -14.84
CA HIS A 198 12.20 -7.91 -15.59
C HIS A 198 12.36 -8.57 -16.97
N LYS A 199 11.26 -8.98 -17.61
CA LYS A 199 11.27 -9.56 -18.97
C LYS A 199 11.15 -8.53 -20.09
N PHE A 200 11.33 -7.24 -19.77
CA PHE A 200 11.13 -6.10 -20.70
C PHE A 200 9.69 -5.95 -21.20
N ASN A 201 8.73 -6.58 -20.52
CA ASN A 201 7.31 -6.50 -20.81
C ASN A 201 6.62 -5.50 -19.86
N HIS A 202 5.43 -5.03 -20.25
CA HIS A 202 4.60 -4.17 -19.40
C HIS A 202 3.66 -4.96 -18.49
N GLU A 203 3.52 -6.27 -18.73
CA GLU A 203 2.81 -7.22 -17.89
C GLU A 203 3.54 -7.43 -16.57
N ALA A 204 2.77 -7.62 -15.50
CA ALA A 204 3.32 -8.11 -14.26
C ALA A 204 3.79 -9.56 -14.46
N GLU A 205 5.02 -9.87 -14.08
CA GLU A 205 5.51 -11.24 -14.03
C GLU A 205 5.15 -11.90 -12.69
N ILE A 206 4.93 -13.21 -12.71
CA ILE A 206 4.53 -13.98 -11.53
C ILE A 206 5.57 -13.85 -10.41
N GLU A 207 6.87 -13.84 -10.74
CA GLU A 207 7.96 -13.68 -9.76
C GLU A 207 8.15 -12.23 -9.28
N GLY A 208 7.37 -11.28 -9.81
CA GLY A 208 7.47 -9.87 -9.46
C GLY A 208 7.23 -9.61 -7.97
N THR A 209 6.29 -10.35 -7.35
CA THR A 209 6.05 -10.27 -5.90
C THR A 209 7.24 -10.80 -5.12
N ASP A 210 7.80 -11.96 -5.50
CA ASP A 210 8.94 -12.56 -4.82
C ASP A 210 10.16 -11.65 -4.82
N LEU A 211 10.47 -11.10 -5.99
CA LEU A 211 11.55 -10.14 -6.19
C LEU A 211 11.38 -8.89 -5.33
N ASN A 212 10.16 -8.34 -5.28
CA ASN A 212 9.87 -7.17 -4.45
C ASN A 212 9.99 -7.50 -2.95
N ILE A 213 9.46 -8.64 -2.50
CA ILE A 213 9.49 -9.02 -1.08
C ILE A 213 10.90 -9.40 -0.63
N LEU A 214 11.68 -10.10 -1.45
CA LEU A 214 13.09 -10.36 -1.19
C LEU A 214 13.83 -9.05 -0.94
N CYS A 215 13.68 -8.08 -1.84
CA CYS A 215 14.27 -6.76 -1.70
C CYS A 215 13.72 -5.98 -0.50
N ALA A 216 12.43 -6.07 -0.20
CA ALA A 216 11.80 -5.38 0.92
C ALA A 216 12.28 -5.92 2.28
N ASN A 217 12.42 -7.24 2.40
CA ASN A 217 12.95 -7.87 3.60
C ASN A 217 14.44 -7.55 3.77
N MET A 218 15.22 -7.51 2.69
CA MET A 218 16.60 -7.00 2.72
C MET A 218 16.66 -5.53 3.15
N ALA A 219 15.82 -4.66 2.58
CA ALA A 219 15.73 -3.25 2.94
C ALA A 219 15.35 -3.05 4.42
N HIS A 220 14.47 -3.90 4.96
CA HIS A 220 14.14 -3.91 6.38
C HIS A 220 15.35 -4.27 7.25
N LYS A 221 16.18 -5.27 6.85
CA LYS A 221 17.42 -5.59 7.57
C LYS A 221 18.40 -4.42 7.58
N ILE A 222 18.54 -3.71 6.46
CA ILE A 222 19.35 -2.49 6.37
C ILE A 222 18.82 -1.41 7.32
N HIS A 223 17.51 -1.13 7.26
CA HIS A 223 16.86 -0.12 8.08
C HIS A 223 17.08 -0.36 9.58
N LYS A 224 17.08 -1.61 10.05
CA LYS A 224 17.34 -1.93 11.46
C LYS A 224 18.75 -1.56 11.96
N VAL A 225 19.74 -1.44 11.06
CA VAL A 225 21.13 -1.14 11.43
C VAL A 225 21.39 0.37 11.43
N THR A 226 20.90 1.10 10.43
CA THR A 226 21.26 2.51 10.21
C THR A 226 20.06 3.45 10.04
N ASN A 227 18.82 2.96 10.10
CA ASN A 227 17.58 3.65 9.70
C ASN A 227 17.51 4.07 8.22
N ARG A 228 18.54 3.82 7.41
CA ARG A 228 18.58 4.13 6.00
C ARG A 228 17.49 3.36 5.24
N GLN A 229 16.80 4.04 4.33
CA GLN A 229 15.78 3.39 3.51
C GLN A 229 16.31 3.06 2.12
N TYR A 230 15.96 1.86 1.62
CA TYR A 230 16.28 1.44 0.26
C TYR A 230 15.01 1.31 -0.58
N GLY A 231 14.99 1.98 -1.73
CA GLY A 231 13.89 1.90 -2.68
C GLY A 231 13.84 0.56 -3.41
N ILE A 232 12.70 0.23 -4.01
CA ILE A 232 12.56 -0.97 -4.86
C ILE A 232 11.95 -0.56 -6.19
N HIS A 233 12.76 -0.55 -7.25
CA HIS A 233 12.35 -0.05 -8.55
C HIS A 233 12.76 -1.02 -9.65
N ARG A 234 11.82 -1.52 -10.45
CA ARG A 234 12.17 -2.37 -11.60
C ARG A 234 12.58 -1.57 -12.83
N GLY A 235 12.59 -0.23 -12.76
CA GLY A 235 12.71 0.61 -13.96
C GLY A 235 11.41 0.59 -14.77
N LYS A 236 11.24 1.54 -15.70
CA LYS A 236 10.16 1.46 -16.70
C LYS A 236 10.60 0.56 -17.86
N PRO A 237 9.91 -0.56 -18.14
CA PRO A 237 10.06 -1.23 -19.43
C PRO A 237 9.43 -0.33 -20.51
N PRO A 238 10.06 -0.03 -21.66
CA PRO A 238 11.44 -0.22 -22.05
C PRO A 238 12.16 1.15 -22.18
N ALA A 239 12.91 1.57 -21.16
CA ALA A 239 13.90 2.61 -21.40
C ALA A 239 15.02 2.01 -22.28
N ASN A 240 15.40 2.69 -23.35
CA ASN A 240 16.58 2.36 -24.19
C ASN A 240 17.92 2.31 -23.43
N LEU A 241 17.90 2.43 -22.10
CA LEU A 241 19.02 2.54 -21.18
C LEU A 241 19.51 1.19 -20.61
N ILE A 242 18.68 0.14 -20.65
CA ILE A 242 18.98 -1.18 -20.07
C ILE A 242 19.01 -2.22 -21.19
N HIS A 243 20.18 -2.84 -21.39
CA HIS A 243 20.43 -3.89 -22.38
C HIS A 243 21.68 -4.66 -21.97
N GLY A 244 21.75 -5.96 -22.26
CA GLY A 244 22.95 -6.77 -22.00
C GLY A 244 23.45 -6.71 -20.56
N SER A 245 22.54 -6.66 -19.59
CA SER A 245 22.85 -6.65 -18.16
C SER A 245 22.88 -8.06 -17.57
N GLY A 246 23.70 -8.27 -16.53
CA GLY A 246 23.84 -9.56 -15.84
C GLY A 246 22.53 -10.00 -15.17
N ARG A 247 21.87 -9.06 -14.48
CA ARG A 247 20.57 -9.27 -13.82
C ARG A 247 19.51 -9.93 -14.72
N GLU A 248 19.29 -9.37 -15.92
CA GLU A 248 18.34 -9.91 -16.89
C GLU A 248 18.76 -11.28 -17.40
N TYR A 249 20.07 -11.49 -17.61
CA TYR A 249 20.62 -12.77 -18.03
C TYR A 249 20.40 -13.88 -17.01
N TYR A 250 20.57 -13.58 -15.71
CA TYR A 250 20.27 -14.53 -14.63
C TYR A 250 18.77 -14.84 -14.58
N TYR A 251 17.92 -13.82 -14.67
CA TYR A 251 16.47 -14.00 -14.62
C TYR A 251 15.91 -14.80 -15.80
N ASP A 252 16.48 -14.66 -17.00
CA ASP A 252 16.16 -15.49 -18.18
C ASP A 252 16.46 -16.99 -17.96
N ARG A 253 17.29 -17.33 -16.97
CA ARG A 253 17.61 -18.72 -16.56
C ARG A 253 16.75 -19.25 -15.41
N GLY A 254 15.73 -18.50 -15.00
CA GLY A 254 14.86 -18.86 -13.87
C GLY A 254 15.41 -18.47 -12.49
N ILE A 255 16.48 -17.66 -12.44
CA ILE A 255 17.11 -17.22 -11.19
C ILE A 255 16.47 -15.90 -10.73
N LEU A 256 16.01 -15.81 -9.49
CA LEU A 256 15.55 -14.52 -8.96
C LEU A 256 16.73 -13.56 -8.84
N SER A 257 16.72 -12.49 -9.64
CA SER A 257 17.85 -11.57 -9.70
C SER A 257 17.50 -10.11 -9.43
N SER A 258 18.38 -9.43 -8.68
CA SER A 258 18.31 -7.99 -8.44
C SER A 258 19.70 -7.37 -8.45
N VAL A 259 19.78 -6.14 -8.97
CA VAL A 259 20.90 -5.24 -8.70
C VAL A 259 20.66 -4.56 -7.34
N VAL A 260 21.72 -4.37 -6.56
CA VAL A 260 21.69 -3.62 -5.30
C VAL A 260 22.63 -2.43 -5.43
N GLU A 261 22.08 -1.21 -5.48
CA GLU A 261 22.86 0.03 -5.53
C GLU A 261 23.06 0.57 -4.11
N VAL A 262 24.27 0.44 -3.60
CA VAL A 262 24.59 0.74 -2.20
C VAL A 262 25.15 2.14 -2.03
N GLY A 263 24.70 2.83 -0.98
CA GLY A 263 25.22 4.13 -0.56
C GLY A 263 24.87 5.27 -1.51
N SER A 264 25.37 6.45 -1.18
CA SER A 264 25.14 7.71 -1.92
C SER A 264 26.30 8.13 -2.82
N ARG A 265 27.46 7.44 -2.71
CA ARG A 265 28.70 7.72 -3.46
C ARG A 265 29.40 6.42 -3.86
N ASN A 266 30.04 6.42 -5.03
CA ASN A 266 30.89 5.30 -5.45
C ASN A 266 32.13 5.11 -4.54
N ILE A 267 32.73 6.21 -4.10
CA ILE A 267 33.93 6.24 -3.25
C ILE A 267 33.68 7.22 -2.09
N PRO A 268 32.94 6.81 -1.06
CA PRO A 268 32.65 7.66 0.09
C PRO A 268 33.82 7.69 1.09
N ASP A 269 33.66 8.41 2.21
CA ASP A 269 34.56 8.24 3.36
C ASP A 269 34.47 6.81 3.89
N TYR A 270 35.62 6.16 4.07
CA TYR A 270 35.64 4.75 4.45
C TYR A 270 35.06 4.53 5.85
N LEU A 271 35.59 5.25 6.85
CA LEU A 271 35.27 5.02 8.26
C LEU A 271 33.86 5.48 8.61
N VAL A 272 33.35 6.51 7.93
CA VAL A 272 32.02 7.07 8.21
C VAL A 272 30.96 6.36 7.38
N ASN A 273 31.12 6.28 6.06
CA ASN A 273 30.02 5.91 5.17
C ASN A 273 30.18 4.51 4.58
N MET A 274 31.39 4.09 4.20
CA MET A 274 31.62 2.75 3.66
C MET A 274 31.36 1.68 4.73
N THR A 275 31.95 1.83 5.92
CA THR A 275 31.72 0.91 7.04
C THR A 275 30.25 0.80 7.43
N GLN A 276 29.50 1.92 7.46
CA GLN A 276 28.05 1.87 7.67
C GLN A 276 27.32 1.07 6.58
N SER A 277 27.68 1.31 5.31
CA SER A 277 27.07 0.65 4.17
C SER A 277 27.39 -0.85 4.12
N VAL A 278 28.59 -1.25 4.55
CA VAL A 278 28.96 -2.66 4.72
C VAL A 278 28.15 -3.29 5.86
N ASN A 279 28.17 -2.67 7.04
CA ASN A 279 27.52 -3.20 8.25
C ASN A 279 26.00 -3.36 8.08
N GLU A 280 25.34 -2.43 7.40
CA GLU A 280 23.89 -2.50 7.16
C GLU A 280 23.51 -3.58 6.13
N ASN A 281 24.41 -3.90 5.19
CA ASN A 281 24.16 -4.89 4.15
C ASN A 281 24.48 -6.33 4.57
N ILE A 282 25.38 -6.56 5.54
CA ILE A 282 25.67 -7.91 6.08
C ILE A 282 24.40 -8.69 6.47
N PRO A 283 23.51 -8.17 7.33
CA PRO A 283 22.29 -8.91 7.71
C PRO A 283 21.28 -9.04 6.55
N ALA A 284 21.30 -8.12 5.58
CA ALA A 284 20.47 -8.24 4.37
C ALA A 284 20.95 -9.36 3.45
N LEU A 285 22.26 -9.50 3.27
CA LEU A 285 22.88 -10.59 2.51
C LEU A 285 22.67 -11.95 3.17
N LEU A 286 22.79 -12.02 4.50
CA LEU A 286 22.48 -13.25 5.25
C LEU A 286 21.01 -13.65 5.10
N TYR A 287 20.09 -12.68 5.06
CA TYR A 287 18.69 -12.95 4.79
C TYR A 287 18.48 -13.52 3.37
N ALA A 288 19.11 -12.92 2.35
CA ALA A 288 19.02 -13.42 0.99
C ALA A 288 19.58 -14.84 0.86
N LEU A 289 20.73 -15.14 1.49
CA LEU A 289 21.32 -16.47 1.50
C LEU A 289 20.37 -17.51 2.13
N ASN A 290 19.79 -17.19 3.29
CA ASN A 290 18.79 -18.04 3.94
C ASN A 290 17.54 -18.27 3.08
N SER A 291 17.18 -17.31 2.22
CA SER A 291 15.98 -17.40 1.38
C SER A 291 16.18 -18.23 0.12
N ALA A 292 17.42 -18.61 -0.24
CA ALA A 292 17.69 -19.31 -1.49
C ALA A 292 16.92 -20.65 -1.60
N ILE A 293 16.76 -21.38 -0.49
CA ILE A 293 15.99 -22.63 -0.46
C ILE A 293 14.49 -22.44 -0.73
N ASP A 294 13.90 -21.29 -0.38
CA ASP A 294 12.47 -21.00 -0.58
C ASP A 294 12.11 -20.82 -2.07
N TYR A 295 13.12 -20.69 -2.94
CA TYR A 295 12.97 -20.58 -4.40
C TYR A 295 13.64 -21.73 -5.14
N SER A 296 13.84 -22.85 -4.45
CA SER A 296 14.39 -24.08 -5.03
C SER A 296 13.29 -25.09 -5.35
N GLU A 297 13.65 -26.18 -6.01
CA GLU A 297 12.75 -27.32 -6.26
C GLU A 297 12.25 -28.01 -4.97
N LEU A 298 12.86 -27.71 -3.81
CA LEU A 298 12.42 -28.23 -2.51
C LEU A 298 11.25 -27.43 -1.91
N ALA A 299 10.93 -26.27 -2.49
CA ALA A 299 9.87 -25.41 -1.99
C ALA A 299 8.48 -25.92 -2.41
N PRO A 300 7.46 -25.79 -1.55
CA PRO A 300 6.08 -26.03 -1.97
C PRO A 300 5.67 -25.13 -3.13
N SER A 301 4.67 -25.58 -3.89
CA SER A 301 4.08 -24.79 -4.97
C SER A 301 3.52 -23.45 -4.46
N ARG A 302 3.55 -22.44 -5.34
CA ARG A 302 2.96 -21.12 -5.06
C ARG A 302 1.44 -21.28 -4.81
N PRO A 303 0.82 -20.52 -3.89
CA PRO A 303 -0.64 -20.42 -3.84
C PRO A 303 -1.19 -19.86 -5.15
N GLU A 304 -2.29 -20.42 -5.63
CA GLU A 304 -2.94 -20.02 -6.88
C GLU A 304 -4.24 -19.26 -6.60
N ASN A 305 -4.66 -18.40 -7.54
CA ASN A 305 -5.91 -17.66 -7.49
C ASN A 305 -6.14 -16.89 -6.18
N PHE A 306 -5.07 -16.36 -5.57
CA PHE A 306 -5.21 -15.46 -4.44
C PHE A 306 -5.94 -14.20 -4.88
N THR A 307 -7.15 -13.99 -4.37
CA THR A 307 -8.03 -12.90 -4.77
C THR A 307 -8.94 -12.46 -3.63
N ILE A 308 -9.74 -11.42 -3.88
CA ILE A 308 -10.68 -10.83 -2.95
C ILE A 308 -12.04 -11.49 -3.19
N LYS A 309 -12.68 -11.99 -2.14
CA LYS A 309 -14.07 -12.44 -2.22
C LYS A 309 -15.05 -11.31 -1.93
N GLN A 310 -14.81 -10.55 -0.86
CA GLN A 310 -15.64 -9.40 -0.50
C GLN A 310 -14.80 -8.32 0.20
N VAL A 311 -15.22 -7.06 0.03
CA VAL A 311 -14.66 -5.90 0.76
C VAL A 311 -15.80 -5.02 1.26
N ASN A 312 -15.73 -4.62 2.53
CA ASN A 312 -16.56 -3.55 3.08
C ASN A 312 -15.66 -2.45 3.67
N ASP A 313 -16.22 -1.54 4.46
CA ASP A 313 -15.49 -0.41 5.04
C ASP A 313 -14.54 -0.81 6.19
N THR A 314 -14.73 -1.97 6.81
CA THR A 314 -13.95 -2.44 7.96
C THR A 314 -13.39 -3.85 7.83
N GLN A 315 -13.67 -4.55 6.73
CA GLN A 315 -13.29 -5.95 6.54
C GLN A 315 -12.99 -6.29 5.08
N VAL A 316 -12.13 -7.28 4.89
CA VAL A 316 -11.81 -7.89 3.60
C VAL A 316 -11.81 -9.41 3.78
N GLU A 317 -12.57 -10.12 2.95
CA GLU A 317 -12.49 -11.57 2.81
C GLU A 317 -11.56 -11.93 1.65
N LEU A 318 -10.49 -12.66 1.97
CA LEU A 318 -9.49 -13.15 1.02
C LEU A 318 -9.71 -14.64 0.78
N VAL A 319 -9.51 -15.08 -0.47
CA VAL A 319 -9.64 -16.49 -0.87
C VAL A 319 -8.52 -16.90 -1.82
N TRP A 320 -8.18 -18.18 -1.82
CA TRP A 320 -7.18 -18.78 -2.71
C TRP A 320 -7.43 -20.27 -2.90
N ASN A 321 -6.89 -20.85 -3.96
CA ASN A 321 -7.03 -22.29 -4.22
C ASN A 321 -6.00 -23.10 -3.46
N SER A 322 -6.40 -24.30 -3.02
CA SER A 322 -5.46 -25.33 -2.61
C SER A 322 -4.74 -25.82 -3.87
N GLY A 323 -3.42 -25.73 -3.86
CA GLY A 323 -2.60 -26.32 -4.91
C GLY A 323 -2.46 -27.83 -4.71
N GLU A 324 -1.89 -28.50 -5.70
CA GLU A 324 -1.50 -29.91 -5.59
C GLU A 324 -0.48 -30.08 -4.44
N ASP A 325 -0.73 -31.08 -3.57
CA ASP A 325 0.13 -31.51 -2.44
C ASP A 325 0.13 -30.63 -1.16
N ASP A 326 -0.96 -29.90 -0.89
CA ASP A 326 -1.07 -28.98 0.26
C ASP A 326 -1.32 -29.63 1.64
N SER A 327 -1.46 -30.96 1.71
CA SER A 327 -1.84 -31.67 2.95
C SER A 327 -0.88 -31.42 4.13
N ASN A 328 0.39 -31.12 3.84
CA ASN A 328 1.43 -30.84 4.83
C ASN A 328 1.81 -29.35 4.93
N CYS A 329 1.01 -28.45 4.36
CA CYS A 329 1.27 -27.02 4.36
C CYS A 329 0.30 -26.24 5.27
N TYR A 330 0.69 -25.02 5.60
CA TYR A 330 -0.20 -23.96 6.09
C TYR A 330 0.16 -22.66 5.37
N TYR A 331 -0.75 -21.69 5.40
CA TYR A 331 -0.63 -20.41 4.74
C TYR A 331 -0.20 -19.33 5.73
N GLN A 332 0.64 -18.40 5.27
CA GLN A 332 1.00 -17.17 5.96
C GLN A 332 0.44 -15.98 5.19
N ILE A 333 -0.28 -15.13 5.90
CA ILE A 333 -0.92 -13.93 5.35
C ILE A 333 -0.27 -12.70 5.98
N TYR A 334 0.29 -11.85 5.14
CA TYR A 334 0.92 -10.60 5.54
C TYR A 334 0.09 -9.43 5.07
N ARG A 335 0.00 -8.37 5.88
CA ARG A 335 -0.68 -7.12 5.56
C ARG A 335 0.25 -5.94 5.78
N SER A 336 0.15 -4.95 4.90
CA SER A 336 0.79 -3.65 5.05
C SER A 336 -0.08 -2.54 4.47
N ASP A 337 0.22 -1.30 4.88
CA ASP A 337 -0.35 -0.04 4.38
C ASP A 337 0.44 0.54 3.19
N MET A 338 1.58 -0.07 2.86
CA MET A 338 2.50 0.39 1.82
C MET A 338 2.78 -0.71 0.79
N PRO A 339 2.92 -0.38 -0.51
CA PRO A 339 3.27 -1.37 -1.52
C PRO A 339 4.71 -1.85 -1.34
N LYS A 340 5.00 -3.10 -1.72
CA LYS A 340 6.37 -3.68 -1.68
C LYS A 340 6.98 -3.59 -0.26
N TYR A 341 6.16 -3.84 0.75
CA TYR A 341 6.60 -3.82 2.13
C TYR A 341 7.13 -5.18 2.58
N HIS A 342 7.86 -5.19 3.69
CA HIS A 342 8.50 -6.40 4.19
C HIS A 342 7.47 -7.38 4.79
N CYS A 343 7.69 -8.68 4.55
CA CYS A 343 6.90 -9.78 5.08
C CYS A 343 7.66 -10.44 6.22
N THR A 344 7.46 -9.93 7.43
CA THR A 344 8.16 -10.31 8.67
C THR A 344 7.12 -10.65 9.75
N PRO A 345 7.53 -11.10 10.96
CA PRO A 345 6.57 -11.32 12.04
C PRO A 345 5.73 -10.09 12.39
N GLU A 346 6.23 -8.88 12.16
CA GLU A 346 5.53 -7.62 12.41
C GLU A 346 4.35 -7.38 11.46
N THR A 347 4.39 -7.93 10.24
CA THR A 347 3.35 -7.77 9.21
C THR A 347 2.51 -9.03 9.01
N LEU A 348 2.86 -10.13 9.69
CA LEU A 348 2.12 -11.39 9.66
C LEU A 348 0.83 -11.25 10.48
N ILE A 349 -0.32 -11.35 9.82
CA ILE A 349 -1.63 -11.22 10.48
C ILE A 349 -2.32 -12.56 10.73
N ALA A 350 -1.95 -13.61 9.99
CA ALA A 350 -2.53 -14.93 10.18
C ALA A 350 -1.63 -16.08 9.72
N ASN A 351 -1.73 -17.21 10.42
CA ASN A 351 -1.37 -18.53 9.91
C ASN A 351 -2.64 -19.37 9.86
N THR A 352 -2.98 -19.95 8.70
CA THR A 352 -4.21 -20.73 8.55
C THR A 352 -3.97 -21.98 7.70
N SER A 353 -4.77 -23.01 7.92
CA SER A 353 -4.83 -24.19 7.04
C SER A 353 -6.00 -24.11 6.06
N GLU A 354 -6.89 -23.14 6.26
CA GLU A 354 -8.03 -22.87 5.40
C GLU A 354 -7.59 -22.18 4.10
N ASN A 355 -8.51 -22.13 3.15
CA ASN A 355 -8.37 -21.48 1.86
C ASN A 355 -9.01 -20.07 1.79
N SER A 356 -9.42 -19.55 2.94
CA SER A 356 -9.95 -18.22 3.10
C SER A 356 -9.50 -17.58 4.41
N PHE A 357 -9.58 -16.25 4.47
CA PHE A 357 -9.33 -15.47 5.67
C PHE A 357 -10.10 -14.15 5.64
N ILE A 358 -10.76 -13.83 6.75
CA ILE A 358 -11.45 -12.54 6.94
C ILE A 358 -10.57 -11.65 7.81
N ASP A 359 -10.04 -10.60 7.21
CA ASP A 359 -9.39 -9.52 7.94
C ASP A 359 -10.44 -8.50 8.39
N SER A 360 -10.43 -8.08 9.65
CA SER A 360 -11.45 -7.23 10.26
C SER A 360 -10.84 -6.06 11.01
N GLN A 361 -11.68 -5.07 11.36
CA GLN A 361 -11.28 -3.85 12.07
C GLN A 361 -10.31 -2.97 11.23
N LEU A 362 -10.48 -3.01 9.92
CA LEU A 362 -9.78 -2.17 8.98
C LEU A 362 -10.33 -0.73 9.03
N GLN A 363 -9.51 0.21 8.59
CA GLN A 363 -9.92 1.60 8.43
C GLN A 363 -10.71 1.76 7.14
N SER A 364 -11.73 2.60 7.17
CA SER A 364 -12.53 2.92 6.00
C SER A 364 -11.76 3.76 4.98
N GLY A 365 -12.03 3.54 3.69
CA GLY A 365 -11.37 4.25 2.60
C GLY A 365 -9.85 4.10 2.59
N HIS A 366 -9.31 3.07 3.24
CA HIS A 366 -7.88 2.90 3.46
C HIS A 366 -7.30 1.82 2.57
N ARG A 367 -6.05 2.01 2.13
CA ARG A 367 -5.37 1.07 1.22
C ARG A 367 -4.60 0.01 2.00
N TYR A 368 -4.76 -1.24 1.60
CA TYR A 368 -4.04 -2.38 2.16
C TYR A 368 -3.43 -3.24 1.06
N PHE A 369 -2.27 -3.82 1.38
CA PHE A 369 -1.50 -4.71 0.52
C PHE A 369 -1.36 -6.06 1.22
N TYR A 370 -1.77 -7.13 0.54
CA TYR A 370 -1.71 -8.49 1.09
C TYR A 370 -0.76 -9.37 0.30
N ASN A 371 0.02 -10.15 1.03
CA ASN A 371 0.92 -11.15 0.48
C ASN A 371 0.64 -12.50 1.14
N LEU A 372 0.59 -13.55 0.33
CA LEU A 372 0.26 -14.92 0.76
C LEU A 372 1.37 -15.87 0.33
N ARG A 373 1.76 -16.80 1.20
CA ARG A 373 2.65 -17.93 0.85
C ARG A 373 2.30 -19.18 1.66
N LYS A 374 2.73 -20.35 1.17
CA LYS A 374 2.67 -21.62 1.89
C LYS A 374 3.94 -21.86 2.70
N VAL A 375 3.83 -22.65 3.75
CA VAL A 375 4.94 -23.14 4.56
C VAL A 375 4.75 -24.62 4.81
N ASN A 376 5.74 -25.42 4.46
CA ASN A 376 5.77 -26.84 4.79
C ASN A 376 5.91 -27.01 6.31
N ARG A 377 5.03 -27.80 6.94
CA ARG A 377 5.00 -28.01 8.40
C ARG A 377 6.25 -28.68 8.95
N VAL A 378 6.88 -29.55 8.16
CA VAL A 378 8.01 -30.38 8.58
C VAL A 378 9.33 -29.69 8.26
N THR A 379 9.56 -29.38 6.98
CA THR A 379 10.84 -28.83 6.51
C THR A 379 10.98 -27.35 6.81
N ARG A 380 9.87 -26.66 7.10
CA ARG A 380 9.79 -25.19 7.24
C ARG A 380 10.23 -24.43 6.00
N ILE A 381 10.43 -25.12 4.87
CA ILE A 381 10.63 -24.49 3.57
C ILE A 381 9.33 -23.84 3.17
N LYS A 382 9.43 -22.64 2.64
CA LYS A 382 8.27 -21.83 2.31
C LYS A 382 8.19 -21.69 0.80
N SER A 383 6.98 -21.59 0.26
CA SER A 383 6.78 -21.36 -1.17
C SER A 383 7.20 -19.93 -1.56
N PRO A 384 7.34 -19.68 -2.88
CA PRO A 384 7.14 -18.36 -3.45
C PRO A 384 5.76 -17.77 -3.06
N PHE A 385 5.64 -16.46 -3.11
CA PHE A 385 4.42 -15.72 -2.74
C PHE A 385 3.38 -15.74 -3.85
N ALA A 386 2.09 -15.73 -3.55
CA ALA A 386 1.10 -15.37 -4.57
C ALA A 386 1.31 -13.92 -5.06
N PRO A 387 0.81 -13.53 -6.25
CA PRO A 387 0.76 -12.14 -6.66
C PRO A 387 0.19 -11.22 -5.57
N GLU A 388 0.81 -10.06 -5.34
CA GLU A 388 0.38 -9.12 -4.28
C GLU A 388 -1.01 -8.58 -4.59
N LEU A 389 -1.94 -8.67 -3.62
CA LEU A 389 -3.25 -8.05 -3.72
C LEU A 389 -3.24 -6.64 -3.18
N LYS A 390 -3.93 -5.75 -3.89
CA LYS A 390 -4.06 -4.32 -3.55
C LYS A 390 -5.52 -4.00 -3.39
N ILE A 391 -5.90 -3.59 -2.19
CA ILE A 391 -7.28 -3.28 -1.84
C ILE A 391 -7.36 -1.85 -1.31
N LYS A 392 -8.51 -1.22 -1.53
CA LYS A 392 -8.98 -0.09 -0.71
C LYS A 392 -10.33 -0.47 -0.16
N THR A 393 -10.49 -0.37 1.17
CA THR A 393 -11.79 -0.61 1.82
C THR A 393 -12.83 0.39 1.32
N ASN A 394 -14.10 0.02 1.43
CA ASN A 394 -15.19 0.92 1.08
C ASN A 394 -15.21 2.11 2.05
N LEU A 395 -15.86 3.20 1.64
CA LEU A 395 -16.11 4.33 2.53
C LEU A 395 -17.20 3.98 3.55
N ALA A 396 -17.07 4.51 4.76
CA ALA A 396 -18.08 4.36 5.78
C ALA A 396 -19.36 5.01 5.29
N LYS A 397 -20.49 4.58 5.84
CA LYS A 397 -21.80 5.03 5.37
C LYS A 397 -21.95 6.55 5.41
N ASP A 398 -21.26 7.26 6.30
CA ASP A 398 -21.30 8.73 6.42
C ASP A 398 -20.16 9.46 5.69
N GLU A 399 -19.33 8.76 4.91
CA GLU A 399 -18.12 9.32 4.32
C GLU A 399 -18.17 9.49 2.79
N PHE A 400 -17.48 10.52 2.32
CA PHE A 400 -17.18 10.84 0.94
C PHE A 400 -15.66 10.87 0.77
N SER A 401 -15.17 10.61 -0.44
CA SER A 401 -13.75 10.74 -0.76
C SER A 401 -13.54 11.56 -2.01
N TYR A 402 -12.50 12.40 -1.96
CA TYR A 402 -12.05 13.16 -3.11
C TYR A 402 -10.52 13.14 -3.19
N THR A 403 -9.98 12.87 -4.37
CA THR A 403 -8.53 12.96 -4.61
C THR A 403 -8.24 14.16 -5.50
N LEU A 404 -7.54 15.12 -4.93
CA LEU A 404 -7.12 16.35 -5.59
C LEU A 404 -5.74 16.18 -6.20
N PHE A 405 -5.59 16.71 -7.42
CA PHE A 405 -4.30 16.82 -8.09
C PHE A 405 -4.06 18.30 -8.41
N PRO A 406 -2.83 18.80 -8.25
CA PRO A 406 -2.53 20.19 -8.60
C PRO A 406 -2.60 20.36 -10.12
N ALA A 407 -3.12 21.52 -10.55
CA ALA A 407 -2.98 21.95 -11.94
C ALA A 407 -1.50 22.16 -12.27
N ALA A 408 -1.12 21.93 -13.53
CA ALA A 408 0.30 21.95 -13.93
C ALA A 408 0.96 23.30 -13.56
N GLU A 409 0.32 24.42 -13.87
CA GLU A 409 0.82 25.76 -13.59
C GLU A 409 0.91 26.13 -12.10
N GLN A 410 0.33 25.31 -11.21
CA GLN A 410 0.27 25.47 -9.76
C GLN A 410 1.28 24.58 -9.00
N ILE A 411 2.10 23.82 -9.73
CA ILE A 411 3.14 22.97 -9.15
C ILE A 411 4.50 23.22 -9.82
N GLY A 412 5.53 23.43 -9.01
CA GLY A 412 6.89 23.69 -9.48
C GLY A 412 7.86 23.94 -8.33
N TYR A 413 9.08 24.39 -8.64
CA TYR A 413 10.07 24.73 -7.63
C TYR A 413 10.69 26.11 -7.89
N VAL A 414 11.13 26.77 -6.83
CA VAL A 414 11.83 28.06 -6.88
C VAL A 414 13.26 27.89 -6.38
N GLY A 415 14.24 28.45 -7.10
CA GLY A 415 15.66 28.39 -6.75
C GLY A 415 16.27 29.77 -6.50
N GLU A 416 17.14 29.86 -5.50
CA GLU A 416 17.80 31.09 -5.05
C GLU A 416 18.67 31.75 -6.11
N LEU A 417 19.46 30.96 -6.85
CA LEU A 417 20.39 31.42 -7.89
C LEU A 417 19.78 31.33 -9.30
N THR A 418 18.52 30.93 -9.40
CA THR A 418 17.80 30.75 -10.68
C THR A 418 16.51 31.56 -10.73
N LYS A 419 16.45 32.69 -10.01
CA LYS A 419 15.23 33.52 -9.86
C LYS A 419 14.57 33.88 -11.20
N GLU A 420 15.37 34.18 -12.21
CA GLU A 420 14.91 34.53 -13.56
C GLU A 420 14.17 33.38 -14.28
N PHE A 421 14.49 32.13 -13.95
CA PHE A 421 13.93 30.93 -14.57
C PHE A 421 12.84 30.26 -13.72
N ASN A 422 12.56 30.76 -12.51
CA ASN A 422 11.61 30.12 -11.59
C ASN A 422 10.21 29.96 -12.20
N ALA A 423 9.78 30.88 -13.07
CA ALA A 423 8.48 30.75 -13.74
C ALA A 423 8.43 29.54 -14.69
N GLU A 424 9.55 29.19 -15.34
CA GLU A 424 9.67 28.06 -16.27
C GLU A 424 9.73 26.71 -15.54
N HIS A 425 10.00 26.71 -14.23
CA HIS A 425 10.05 25.50 -13.43
C HIS A 425 8.67 24.91 -13.12
N PHE A 426 7.57 25.62 -13.40
CA PHE A 426 6.21 25.16 -13.08
C PHE A 426 5.58 24.39 -14.26
N GLY A 427 4.84 23.32 -13.95
CA GLY A 427 3.99 22.57 -14.88
C GLY A 427 4.65 21.53 -15.77
N TYR A 428 5.95 21.60 -16.03
CA TYR A 428 6.63 20.63 -16.91
C TYR A 428 7.94 20.08 -16.37
N ASN A 429 8.51 20.72 -15.35
CA ASN A 429 9.74 20.28 -14.71
C ASN A 429 9.42 19.51 -13.43
N SER A 430 10.16 18.44 -13.18
CA SER A 430 10.16 17.79 -11.86
C SER A 430 10.51 18.79 -10.76
N LEU A 431 10.09 18.54 -9.53
CA LEU A 431 10.52 19.35 -8.40
C LEU A 431 11.97 19.02 -8.08
N PHE A 432 12.84 20.02 -8.04
CA PHE A 432 14.20 19.90 -7.53
C PHE A 432 14.28 20.67 -6.23
N ILE A 433 14.41 19.96 -5.12
CA ILE A 433 14.27 20.53 -3.78
C ILE A 433 15.54 20.23 -3.00
N GLY A 434 15.98 21.14 -2.13
CA GLY A 434 17.21 21.03 -1.35
C GLY A 434 18.21 22.12 -1.71
N VAL A 435 19.51 21.84 -1.65
CA VAL A 435 20.55 22.85 -1.90
C VAL A 435 21.67 22.31 -2.79
N ASN A 436 22.10 23.12 -3.76
CA ASN A 436 23.33 22.84 -4.50
C ASN A 436 24.08 24.12 -4.90
N LYS A 437 25.34 23.98 -5.33
CA LYS A 437 26.18 25.13 -5.71
C LYS A 437 25.71 25.89 -6.96
N THR A 438 24.88 25.27 -7.81
CA THR A 438 24.45 25.85 -9.09
C THR A 438 23.12 26.59 -9.01
N LYS A 439 22.22 26.18 -8.11
CA LYS A 439 20.85 26.68 -7.94
C LYS A 439 20.64 27.39 -6.61
N GLY A 440 21.57 27.24 -5.67
CA GLY A 440 21.40 27.66 -4.28
C GLY A 440 20.33 26.82 -3.60
N ILE A 441 19.61 27.44 -2.66
CA ILE A 441 18.46 26.80 -1.99
C ILE A 441 17.29 26.68 -2.98
N CYS A 442 16.62 25.53 -2.98
CA CYS A 442 15.43 25.25 -3.79
C CYS A 442 14.28 24.73 -2.93
N TYR A 443 13.10 25.34 -3.11
CA TYR A 443 11.85 24.92 -2.46
C TYR A 443 10.85 24.38 -3.47
N GLY A 444 10.19 23.28 -3.14
CA GLY A 444 9.01 22.83 -3.89
C GLY A 444 7.78 23.62 -3.47
N VAL A 445 6.91 23.95 -4.41
CA VAL A 445 5.68 24.71 -4.18
C VAL A 445 4.53 24.01 -4.90
N ILE A 446 3.48 23.69 -4.16
CA ILE A 446 2.30 23.01 -4.68
C ILE A 446 1.05 23.72 -4.18
N ALA A 447 0.19 24.17 -5.09
CA ALA A 447 -1.14 24.66 -4.75
C ALA A 447 -2.23 23.67 -5.21
N PHE A 448 -3.10 23.30 -4.28
CA PHE A 448 -4.33 22.56 -4.56
C PHE A 448 -5.52 23.54 -4.56
N ASP A 449 -6.37 23.41 -5.57
CA ASP A 449 -7.69 24.02 -5.62
C ASP A 449 -8.65 23.11 -4.84
N ILE A 450 -9.16 23.60 -3.71
CA ILE A 450 -10.03 22.85 -2.80
C ILE A 450 -11.48 23.34 -2.81
N ASP A 451 -11.83 24.32 -3.67
CA ASP A 451 -13.22 24.78 -3.90
C ASP A 451 -14.12 23.69 -4.50
N ARG A 452 -13.51 22.58 -4.96
CA ARG A 452 -14.23 21.41 -5.45
C ARG A 452 -14.91 20.61 -4.34
N LEU A 453 -14.50 20.79 -3.09
CA LEU A 453 -15.18 20.20 -1.95
C LEU A 453 -16.45 21.00 -1.63
N PRO A 454 -17.57 20.36 -1.24
CA PRO A 454 -18.78 21.07 -0.84
C PRO A 454 -18.54 22.06 0.30
N GLU A 455 -19.25 23.21 0.31
CA GLU A 455 -19.15 24.22 1.38
C GLU A 455 -19.51 23.65 2.78
N ASP A 456 -20.36 22.63 2.83
CA ASP A 456 -20.79 21.94 4.04
C ASP A 456 -19.91 20.72 4.38
N ALA A 457 -18.78 20.54 3.70
CA ALA A 457 -17.84 19.46 3.98
C ALA A 457 -17.18 19.63 5.36
N ILE A 458 -17.08 18.52 6.08
CA ILE A 458 -16.36 18.39 7.35
C ILE A 458 -15.24 17.36 7.13
N ILE A 459 -14.00 17.83 7.16
CA ILE A 459 -12.83 16.99 6.91
C ILE A 459 -12.68 15.94 8.02
N LYS A 460 -12.75 14.65 7.65
CA LYS A 460 -12.53 13.49 8.53
C LYS A 460 -11.07 13.05 8.48
N ASP A 461 -10.51 12.97 7.28
CA ASP A 461 -9.11 12.61 7.05
C ASP A 461 -8.53 13.31 5.82
N ALA A 462 -7.21 13.48 5.82
CA ALA A 462 -6.49 14.03 4.67
C ALA A 462 -5.05 13.48 4.61
N CYS A 463 -4.58 13.14 3.42
CA CYS A 463 -3.23 12.63 3.20
C CYS A 463 -2.62 13.25 1.94
N PHE A 464 -1.49 13.95 2.11
CA PHE A 464 -0.68 14.43 0.99
C PHE A 464 0.38 13.40 0.63
N SER A 465 0.50 13.06 -0.66
CA SER A 465 1.47 12.09 -1.17
C SER A 465 2.38 12.69 -2.24
N LEU A 466 3.68 12.38 -2.16
CA LEU A 466 4.71 12.83 -3.09
C LEU A 466 5.66 11.67 -3.46
N TYR A 467 6.05 11.58 -4.73
CA TYR A 467 6.90 10.50 -5.22
C TYR A 467 8.33 10.98 -5.52
N PRO A 468 9.33 10.55 -4.74
CA PRO A 468 10.72 10.85 -5.00
C PRO A 468 11.25 10.02 -6.20
N MET A 469 11.82 10.71 -7.18
CA MET A 469 12.46 10.12 -8.35
C MET A 469 13.93 10.49 -8.35
N ASN A 470 14.83 9.51 -8.32
CA ASN A 470 16.21 9.79 -8.71
C ASN A 470 16.55 9.06 -9.99
N ARG A 471 17.31 9.75 -10.84
CA ARG A 471 18.17 9.07 -11.82
C ARG A 471 19.55 8.95 -11.18
N VAL A 472 20.35 8.00 -11.66
CA VAL A 472 21.73 7.76 -11.21
C VAL A 472 22.47 9.11 -11.08
N GLY A 473 22.90 9.47 -9.87
CA GLY A 473 23.69 10.68 -9.59
C GLY A 473 23.16 11.65 -8.52
N ALA A 474 21.95 11.46 -7.99
CA ALA A 474 21.51 12.20 -6.81
C ALA A 474 22.41 11.88 -5.61
N LYS A 475 22.88 12.91 -4.92
CA LYS A 475 23.71 12.80 -3.71
C LYS A 475 22.83 13.17 -2.53
N ILE A 476 22.20 12.17 -1.93
CA ILE A 476 21.42 12.31 -0.71
C ILE A 476 22.20 11.61 0.40
N GLU A 477 22.88 12.40 1.23
CA GLU A 477 23.65 11.89 2.36
C GLU A 477 22.88 12.04 3.68
N ASN A 478 23.38 11.40 4.73
CA ASN A 478 22.80 11.45 6.07
C ASN A 478 23.13 12.79 6.77
N TYR A 479 22.61 13.89 6.22
CA TYR A 479 22.56 15.19 6.88
C TYR A 479 21.38 16.02 6.38
N GLY A 480 20.79 16.79 7.29
CA GLY A 480 19.64 17.65 7.03
C GLY A 480 18.32 16.89 6.88
N GLU A 481 17.24 17.64 6.86
CA GLU A 481 15.87 17.13 6.98
C GLU A 481 14.98 17.69 5.88
N TRP A 482 13.84 17.02 5.70
CA TRP A 482 12.84 17.33 4.69
C TRP A 482 11.48 17.54 5.36
N SER A 483 10.81 18.64 5.04
CA SER A 483 9.52 18.99 5.62
C SER A 483 8.53 19.49 4.57
N VAL A 484 7.25 19.36 4.90
CA VAL A 484 6.13 19.90 4.12
C VAL A 484 5.36 20.84 5.03
N SER A 485 5.15 22.07 4.60
CA SER A 485 4.51 23.11 5.39
C SER A 485 3.33 23.72 4.66
N ILE A 486 2.25 23.99 5.40
CA ILE A 486 1.12 24.78 4.93
C ILE A 486 1.51 26.26 5.05
N LEU A 487 1.36 26.99 3.95
CA LEU A 487 1.55 28.43 3.88
C LEU A 487 0.20 29.14 3.79
N ASP A 488 0.15 30.37 4.27
CA ASP A 488 -1.00 31.25 4.04
C ASP A 488 -1.03 31.72 2.57
N PRO A 489 -2.07 31.36 1.79
CA PRO A 489 -2.16 31.79 0.39
C PRO A 489 -2.34 33.31 0.23
N GLU A 490 -2.84 34.03 1.25
CA GLU A 490 -3.07 35.48 1.18
C GLU A 490 -1.75 36.27 1.32
N GLU A 491 -0.76 35.73 2.02
CA GLU A 491 0.56 36.34 2.17
C GLU A 491 1.45 36.15 0.92
N ILE A 492 1.10 35.22 0.03
CA ILE A 492 1.89 34.84 -1.15
C ILE A 492 1.22 35.31 -2.44
N THR A 493 1.60 36.51 -2.89
CA THR A 493 1.11 37.09 -4.15
C THR A 493 1.69 36.41 -5.39
N ASN A 494 2.87 35.80 -5.30
CA ASN A 494 3.51 35.10 -6.42
C ASN A 494 4.23 33.83 -5.96
N ILE A 495 3.62 32.67 -6.21
CA ILE A 495 4.18 31.35 -5.88
C ILE A 495 5.50 31.01 -6.62
N ARG A 496 5.86 31.79 -7.64
CA ARG A 496 7.11 31.65 -8.41
C ARG A 496 8.24 32.54 -7.88
N SER A 497 7.96 33.38 -6.88
CA SER A 497 8.97 34.23 -6.26
C SER A 497 9.75 33.46 -5.20
N PHE A 498 11.06 33.29 -5.40
CA PHE A 498 11.93 32.68 -4.39
C PHE A 498 11.88 33.47 -3.08
N ASP A 499 11.96 34.81 -3.14
CA ASP A 499 12.05 35.64 -1.94
C ASP A 499 10.77 35.57 -1.09
N GLN A 500 9.59 35.55 -1.72
CA GLN A 500 8.32 35.39 -1.00
C GLN A 500 8.23 34.01 -0.34
N ILE A 501 8.52 32.93 -1.07
CA ILE A 501 8.45 31.55 -0.54
C ILE A 501 9.51 31.31 0.55
N HIS A 502 10.69 31.92 0.42
CA HIS A 502 11.75 31.82 1.40
C HIS A 502 11.41 32.55 2.70
N GLN A 503 10.80 33.74 2.62
CA GLN A 503 10.39 34.55 3.76
C GLN A 503 9.05 34.12 4.38
N ALA A 504 8.26 33.31 3.66
CA ALA A 504 6.96 32.81 4.12
C ALA A 504 7.09 32.06 5.45
N VAL A 505 6.30 32.49 6.44
CA VAL A 505 6.19 31.81 7.73
C VAL A 505 5.17 30.67 7.58
N PRO A 506 5.55 29.41 7.84
CA PRO A 506 4.60 28.31 7.88
C PRO A 506 3.48 28.56 8.89
N GLN A 507 2.23 28.36 8.47
CA GLN A 507 1.10 28.27 9.41
C GLN A 507 1.21 26.97 10.23
N GLN A 508 1.62 25.89 9.57
CA GLN A 508 1.86 24.58 10.20
C GLN A 508 2.83 23.75 9.34
N THR A 509 3.62 22.89 9.97
CA THR A 509 4.40 21.84 9.27
C THR A 509 3.70 20.51 9.47
N LEU A 510 3.49 19.77 8.38
CA LEU A 510 2.79 18.48 8.39
C LEU A 510 3.67 17.40 9.00
N GLY A 511 3.20 16.80 10.09
CA GLY A 511 3.91 15.71 10.77
C GLY A 511 5.36 16.04 11.12
N ASP A 512 6.19 15.01 11.20
CA ASP A 512 7.61 15.15 11.49
C ASP A 512 8.45 15.40 10.23
N ALA A 513 9.55 16.13 10.41
CA ALA A 513 10.56 16.25 9.37
C ALA A 513 11.26 14.88 9.15
N ILE A 514 11.59 14.58 7.90
CA ILE A 514 12.19 13.30 7.51
C ILE A 514 13.68 13.48 7.31
N CYS A 515 14.50 12.64 7.94
CA CYS A 515 15.96 12.63 7.71
C CYS A 515 16.29 12.35 6.25
N SER A 516 17.32 13.00 5.71
CA SER A 516 17.67 12.90 4.29
C SER A 516 17.93 11.47 3.82
N ASP A 517 18.56 10.62 4.61
CA ASP A 517 18.85 9.22 4.28
C ASP A 517 17.62 8.30 4.29
N GLN A 518 16.45 8.83 4.66
CA GLN A 518 15.15 8.19 4.52
C GLN A 518 14.37 8.69 3.29
N ILE A 519 14.82 9.74 2.60
CA ILE A 519 14.26 10.20 1.33
C ILE A 519 14.98 9.48 0.18
N THR A 520 14.56 8.24 -0.08
CA THR A 520 15.07 7.44 -1.19
C THR A 520 14.07 7.38 -2.36
N GLN A 521 14.60 7.13 -3.54
CA GLN A 521 13.80 6.98 -4.75
C GLN A 521 12.89 5.75 -4.68
N GLY A 522 11.73 5.82 -5.33
CA GLY A 522 10.87 4.64 -5.47
C GLY A 522 10.02 4.29 -4.25
N ILE A 523 10.05 5.11 -3.20
CA ILE A 523 9.18 4.99 -2.02
C ILE A 523 8.29 6.23 -1.96
N TRP A 524 6.98 6.06 -2.06
CA TRP A 524 6.03 7.15 -1.83
C TRP A 524 6.20 7.72 -0.42
N LYS A 525 6.20 9.05 -0.32
CA LYS A 525 6.17 9.75 0.96
C LYS A 525 4.79 10.35 1.13
N SER A 526 4.19 10.04 2.28
CA SER A 526 2.83 10.40 2.61
C SER A 526 2.81 11.10 3.95
N TRP A 527 2.07 12.20 4.04
CA TRP A 527 1.84 12.99 5.25
C TRP A 527 0.34 12.99 5.53
N CYS A 528 -0.08 12.15 6.48
CA CYS A 528 -1.45 12.11 6.97
C CYS A 528 -1.66 13.23 8.00
N PHE A 529 -2.73 13.98 7.86
CA PHE A 529 -2.95 15.21 8.60
C PHE A 529 -3.38 14.90 10.04
N SER A 530 -2.68 15.49 11.00
CA SER A 530 -3.06 15.45 12.41
C SER A 530 -4.38 16.20 12.65
N ALA A 531 -4.96 16.07 13.85
CA ALA A 531 -6.21 16.76 14.18
C ALA A 531 -6.13 18.29 13.99
N ILE A 532 -4.99 18.89 14.32
CA ILE A 532 -4.75 20.35 14.16
C ILE A 532 -4.62 20.71 12.67
N GLU A 533 -3.88 19.90 11.91
CA GLU A 533 -3.70 20.12 10.46
C GLU A 533 -5.01 19.98 9.69
N LYS A 534 -5.88 19.05 10.10
CA LYS A 534 -7.24 18.93 9.53
C LYS A 534 -8.11 20.13 9.85
N GLN A 535 -8.02 20.70 11.05
CA GLN A 535 -8.72 21.94 11.39
C GLN A 535 -8.21 23.11 10.55
N LEU A 536 -6.91 23.19 10.28
CA LEU A 536 -6.36 24.20 9.38
C LEU A 536 -6.84 23.99 7.94
N LEU A 537 -6.82 22.76 7.42
CA LEU A 537 -7.38 22.44 6.11
C LEU A 537 -8.88 22.80 6.01
N GLN A 538 -9.65 22.55 7.07
CA GLN A 538 -11.05 22.96 7.18
C GLN A 538 -11.21 24.49 7.09
N GLN A 539 -10.31 25.28 7.69
CA GLN A 539 -10.32 26.74 7.57
C GLN A 539 -9.97 27.21 6.16
N GLN A 540 -9.02 26.52 5.49
CA GLN A 540 -8.60 26.82 4.12
C GLN A 540 -9.71 26.60 3.09
N LEU A 541 -10.73 25.78 3.39
CA LEU A 541 -11.89 25.63 2.50
C LEU A 541 -12.58 26.97 2.21
N ASN A 542 -12.61 27.91 3.17
CA ASN A 542 -13.18 29.24 2.94
C ASN A 542 -12.36 30.09 1.95
N GLN A 543 -11.09 29.75 1.76
CA GLN A 543 -10.16 30.42 0.84
C GLN A 543 -10.04 29.69 -0.51
N GLY A 544 -10.61 28.49 -0.62
CA GLY A 544 -10.61 27.70 -1.86
C GLY A 544 -9.26 27.12 -2.28
N ARG A 545 -8.21 27.31 -1.47
CA ARG A 545 -6.85 26.95 -1.86
C ARG A 545 -6.04 26.43 -0.69
N LEU A 546 -5.29 25.35 -0.92
CA LEU A 546 -4.24 24.88 -0.01
C LEU A 546 -2.87 25.08 -0.68
N LEU A 547 -1.98 25.84 -0.03
CA LEU A 547 -0.62 26.08 -0.51
C LEU A 547 0.41 25.34 0.35
N LEU A 548 1.17 24.45 -0.26
CA LEU A 548 2.23 23.67 0.38
C LEU A 548 3.62 24.12 -0.08
N LYS A 549 4.53 24.31 0.89
CA LYS A 549 5.96 24.46 0.68
C LYS A 549 6.67 23.18 1.10
N ILE A 550 7.48 22.63 0.21
CA ILE A 550 8.32 21.47 0.48
C ILE A 550 9.77 21.97 0.59
N GLN A 551 10.40 21.66 1.71
CA GLN A 551 11.74 22.13 2.04
C GLN A 551 12.65 20.94 2.29
N GLY A 552 13.84 20.98 1.68
CA GLY A 552 14.96 20.11 2.03
C GLY A 552 16.05 20.89 2.76
N PRO A 553 17.26 20.32 2.87
CA PRO A 553 18.41 21.00 3.47
C PRO A 553 18.73 22.32 2.76
N THR A 554 19.11 23.35 3.53
CA THR A 554 19.38 24.71 3.05
C THR A 554 20.87 25.07 3.07
N SER A 555 21.74 24.17 3.55
CA SER A 555 23.18 24.37 3.59
C SER A 555 23.93 23.08 3.24
N LEU A 556 25.17 23.23 2.77
CA LEU A 556 26.05 22.13 2.41
C LEU A 556 27.25 22.07 3.37
N PRO A 557 27.59 20.89 3.91
CA PRO A 557 28.87 20.67 4.57
C PRO A 557 30.05 20.97 3.63
N ILE A 558 31.21 21.31 4.20
CA ILE A 558 32.43 21.58 3.43
C ILE A 558 32.79 20.36 2.59
N GLY A 559 33.04 20.58 1.29
CA GLY A 559 33.39 19.53 0.33
C GLY A 559 32.21 18.96 -0.46
N ASN A 560 30.97 19.24 -0.05
CA ASN A 560 29.77 18.84 -0.78
C ASN A 560 29.37 19.87 -1.85
N ASP A 561 28.73 19.39 -2.92
CA ASP A 561 28.29 20.21 -4.05
C ASP A 561 26.77 20.20 -4.25
N SER A 562 26.06 19.19 -3.73
CA SER A 562 24.63 19.02 -3.87
C SER A 562 24.04 18.14 -2.76
N GLN A 563 22.83 18.48 -2.33
CA GLN A 563 21.91 17.70 -1.52
C GLN A 563 20.50 18.01 -2.06
N ILE A 564 20.25 17.62 -3.31
CA ILE A 564 18.98 17.88 -4.03
C ILE A 564 18.31 16.55 -4.35
N MET A 565 17.02 16.48 -4.03
CA MET A 565 16.14 15.39 -4.41
C MET A 565 15.23 15.85 -5.55
N GLN A 566 15.03 14.97 -6.53
CA GLN A 566 14.06 15.18 -7.58
C GLN A 566 12.74 14.46 -7.21
N PHE A 567 11.60 15.11 -7.45
CA PHE A 567 10.27 14.51 -7.25
C PHE A 567 9.44 14.59 -8.52
N ASP A 568 8.65 13.54 -8.77
CA ASP A 568 7.74 13.50 -9.91
C ASP A 568 6.58 14.47 -9.72
N ILE A 569 6.15 15.08 -10.82
CA ILE A 569 4.92 15.88 -10.87
C ILE A 569 3.92 15.31 -11.89
N GLY A 570 4.25 14.18 -12.52
CA GLY A 570 3.46 13.47 -13.53
C GLY A 570 3.29 14.17 -14.88
N TYR A 571 3.84 15.38 -15.03
CA TYR A 571 3.83 16.16 -16.26
C TYR A 571 5.21 16.23 -16.93
N GLY A 572 5.24 16.65 -18.19
CA GLY A 572 6.47 16.94 -18.93
C GLY A 572 7.29 15.71 -19.36
N ARG A 573 8.39 15.97 -20.07
CA ARG A 573 9.27 14.94 -20.66
C ARG A 573 9.91 14.01 -19.63
N PHE A 574 10.07 14.49 -18.39
CA PHE A 574 10.76 13.76 -17.33
C PHE A 574 9.80 13.08 -16.35
N GLY A 575 8.50 13.37 -16.44
CA GLY A 575 7.48 12.80 -15.57
C GLY A 575 7.24 11.32 -15.80
N GLY A 576 6.94 10.62 -14.71
CA GLY A 576 6.53 9.23 -14.68
C GLY A 576 5.13 8.99 -15.26
N GLY A 577 4.40 10.05 -15.60
CA GLY A 577 3.01 10.03 -16.03
C GLY A 577 2.03 10.21 -14.87
N ILE A 578 0.74 10.17 -15.19
CA ILE A 578 -0.35 10.57 -14.27
C ILE A 578 -0.38 9.82 -12.93
N HIS A 579 0.22 8.63 -12.87
CA HIS A 579 0.26 7.78 -11.67
C HIS A 579 1.22 8.27 -10.59
N TYR A 580 2.16 9.15 -10.93
CA TYR A 580 3.15 9.71 -10.00
C TYR A 580 2.89 11.18 -9.66
N ARG A 581 1.71 11.69 -10.03
CA ARG A 581 1.32 13.07 -9.67
C ARG A 581 1.17 13.16 -8.15
N PRO A 582 1.68 14.25 -7.54
CA PRO A 582 1.37 14.57 -6.16
C PRO A 582 -0.14 14.67 -5.99
N SER A 583 -0.64 14.14 -4.89
CA SER A 583 -2.07 14.07 -4.64
C SER A 583 -2.39 14.42 -3.20
N LEU A 584 -3.53 15.06 -2.99
CA LEU A 584 -4.15 15.24 -1.69
C LEU A 584 -5.43 14.39 -1.68
N GLU A 585 -5.40 13.30 -0.95
CA GLU A 585 -6.58 12.47 -0.71
C GLU A 585 -7.31 13.01 0.52
N VAL A 586 -8.61 13.28 0.39
CA VAL A 586 -9.45 13.84 1.44
C VAL A 586 -10.65 12.92 1.64
N ILE A 587 -10.87 12.50 2.89
CA ILE A 587 -12.12 11.87 3.33
C ILE A 587 -12.88 12.90 4.16
N TYR A 588 -14.14 13.12 3.82
CA TYR A 588 -14.98 14.12 4.49
C TYR A 588 -16.39 13.58 4.69
N THR A 589 -17.11 14.15 5.64
CA THR A 589 -18.57 14.00 5.76
C THR A 589 -19.23 15.34 5.47
N LYS A 590 -20.56 15.40 5.44
CA LYS A 590 -21.31 16.65 5.33
C LYS A 590 -21.86 17.08 6.67
N LYS A 591 -22.14 18.37 6.81
CA LYS A 591 -22.89 18.89 7.95
C LYS A 591 -24.24 18.19 8.04
N THR A 592 -24.59 17.68 9.21
CA THR A 592 -25.82 16.91 9.41
C THR A 592 -27.05 17.81 9.38
N SER A 593 -28.09 17.33 8.71
CA SER A 593 -29.46 17.80 8.84
C SER A 593 -30.06 17.18 10.10
N LYS A 594 -30.92 17.91 10.80
CA LYS A 594 -31.56 17.45 12.04
C LYS A 594 -33.06 17.56 11.91
N VAL A 595 -33.77 16.46 12.17
CA VAL A 595 -35.22 16.42 12.30
C VAL A 595 -35.60 15.93 13.69
N ALA A 596 -36.63 16.53 14.28
CA ALA A 596 -37.27 16.04 15.49
C ALA A 596 -38.71 15.69 15.14
N ILE A 597 -39.04 14.40 15.18
CA ILE A 597 -40.34 13.87 14.84
C ILE A 597 -41.10 13.67 16.15
N SER A 598 -42.25 14.33 16.30
CA SER A 598 -43.14 14.09 17.43
C SER A 598 -43.84 12.75 17.30
N ALA A 599 -44.09 12.09 18.42
CA ALA A 599 -44.86 10.84 18.45
C ALA A 599 -46.24 11.04 17.80
N SER A 600 -46.60 10.14 16.88
CA SER A 600 -47.86 10.19 16.14
C SER A 600 -48.99 9.48 16.87
N ASP A 601 -48.68 8.46 17.67
CA ASP A 601 -49.65 7.80 18.55
C ASP A 601 -48.93 7.18 19.76
N CYS A 602 -49.66 6.96 20.83
CA CYS A 602 -49.13 6.37 22.05
C CYS A 602 -50.22 5.63 22.84
N HIS A 603 -49.83 4.51 23.44
CA HIS A 603 -50.76 3.64 24.17
C HIS A 603 -50.14 3.12 25.46
N THR A 604 -51.00 2.80 26.43
CA THR A 604 -50.65 2.00 27.60
C THR A 604 -51.42 0.68 27.56
N PHE A 605 -50.70 -0.42 27.77
CA PHE A 605 -51.25 -1.76 27.78
C PHE A 605 -51.17 -2.37 29.17
N THR A 606 -52.32 -2.78 29.71
CA THR A 606 -52.45 -3.51 30.97
C THR A 606 -53.15 -4.85 30.72
N LEU A 607 -53.01 -5.80 31.63
CA LEU A 607 -53.62 -7.13 31.47
C LEU A 607 -55.16 -7.10 31.58
N GLN A 608 -55.71 -6.15 32.33
CA GLN A 608 -57.11 -6.16 32.78
C GLN A 608 -57.98 -5.13 32.06
N GLU A 609 -57.39 -4.09 31.47
CA GLU A 609 -58.11 -3.01 30.81
C GLU A 609 -57.81 -2.98 29.31
N PRO A 610 -58.75 -2.51 28.47
CA PRO A 610 -58.46 -2.26 27.08
C PRO A 610 -57.32 -1.22 26.92
N PRO A 611 -56.56 -1.26 25.81
CA PRO A 611 -55.47 -0.32 25.56
C PRO A 611 -55.90 1.13 25.75
N GLN A 612 -55.18 1.85 26.61
CA GLN A 612 -55.47 3.25 26.89
C GLN A 612 -54.76 4.12 25.85
N LYS A 613 -55.54 4.76 24.98
CA LYS A 613 -55.01 5.66 23.95
C LYS A 613 -54.55 6.99 24.54
N ASN A 614 -53.46 7.53 24.01
CA ASN A 614 -52.87 8.82 24.36
C ASN A 614 -52.46 8.93 25.84
N VAL A 615 -52.04 7.80 26.41
CA VAL A 615 -51.50 7.68 27.76
C VAL A 615 -50.24 6.84 27.66
N ILE A 616 -49.14 7.29 28.27
CA ILE A 616 -47.88 6.53 28.32
C ILE A 616 -47.55 6.25 29.78
N GLN A 617 -47.77 5.01 30.20
CA GLN A 617 -47.41 4.54 31.52
C GLN A 617 -46.64 3.24 31.43
N CYS A 618 -45.67 3.05 32.30
CA CYS A 618 -44.93 1.79 32.42
C CYS A 618 -44.56 1.51 33.87
N GLY A 619 -44.50 0.22 34.23
CA GLY A 619 -44.26 -0.19 35.62
C GLY A 619 -44.93 -1.50 35.97
N PHE A 620 -45.39 -1.60 37.21
CA PHE A 620 -46.15 -2.72 37.73
C PHE A 620 -47.47 -2.25 38.36
N ASP A 621 -48.56 -2.90 37.99
CA ASP A 621 -49.91 -2.59 38.50
C ASP A 621 -50.13 -3.11 39.95
N SER A 622 -51.36 -3.06 40.45
CA SER A 622 -51.73 -3.52 41.79
C SER A 622 -51.56 -5.04 42.01
N ASP A 623 -51.58 -5.79 40.92
CA ASP A 623 -51.46 -7.26 40.89
C ASP A 623 -50.06 -7.71 40.44
N GLU A 624 -49.10 -6.78 40.41
CA GLU A 624 -47.70 -7.02 40.03
C GLU A 624 -47.50 -7.44 38.56
N ASN A 625 -48.52 -7.23 37.72
CA ASN A 625 -48.39 -7.42 36.28
C ASN A 625 -47.62 -6.24 35.67
N THR A 626 -46.84 -6.53 34.65
CA THR A 626 -46.10 -5.51 33.90
C THR A 626 -47.07 -4.67 33.09
N VAL A 627 -46.90 -3.35 33.14
CA VAL A 627 -47.59 -2.39 32.28
C VAL A 627 -46.60 -1.89 31.22
N PHE A 628 -47.02 -1.92 29.96
CA PHE A 628 -46.22 -1.49 28.82
C PHE A 628 -46.71 -0.15 28.29
N GLY A 629 -45.78 0.78 28.06
CA GLY A 629 -46.04 1.99 27.28
C GLY A 629 -45.56 1.79 25.84
N GLN A 630 -46.31 2.25 24.86
CA GLN A 630 -45.91 2.30 23.45
C GLN A 630 -45.86 3.74 22.99
N VAL A 631 -44.83 4.06 22.22
CA VAL A 631 -44.72 5.29 21.46
C VAL A 631 -44.50 4.94 19.99
N MET A 632 -45.31 5.49 19.11
CA MET A 632 -45.22 5.28 17.66
C MET A 632 -44.81 6.57 16.96
N PHE A 633 -43.92 6.48 15.98
CA PHE A 633 -43.52 7.58 15.11
C PHE A 633 -43.83 7.24 13.64
N SER A 634 -44.60 8.11 12.97
CA SER A 634 -44.69 8.11 11.51
C SER A 634 -43.42 8.72 10.93
N LEU A 635 -42.82 8.01 9.97
CA LEU A 635 -41.55 8.38 9.34
C LEU A 635 -41.75 9.02 7.95
N ASP A 636 -43.00 9.31 7.57
CA ASP A 636 -43.38 9.81 6.23
C ASP A 636 -42.66 11.12 5.86
N CYS A 637 -42.33 11.94 6.85
CA CYS A 637 -41.61 13.20 6.65
C CYS A 637 -40.15 13.04 6.20
N LEU A 638 -39.57 11.84 6.34
CA LEU A 638 -38.23 11.50 5.88
C LEU A 638 -38.22 10.75 4.54
N ASN A 639 -39.40 10.45 4.00
CA ASN A 639 -39.54 9.61 2.82
C ASN A 639 -39.67 10.44 1.54
N GLN A 640 -38.55 10.90 0.95
CA GLN A 640 -38.55 11.57 -0.36
C GLN A 640 -37.22 11.40 -1.12
N GLU A 641 -37.29 10.82 -2.33
CA GLU A 641 -36.38 10.84 -3.51
C GLU A 641 -34.85 10.70 -3.35
N LYS A 642 -34.26 10.87 -2.16
CA LYS A 642 -32.83 10.83 -1.89
C LYS A 642 -32.54 9.91 -0.70
N GLU A 643 -31.52 9.08 -0.84
CA GLU A 643 -31.11 8.16 0.22
C GLU A 643 -30.50 8.93 1.40
N ILE A 644 -31.09 8.75 2.59
CA ILE A 644 -30.59 9.33 3.84
C ILE A 644 -29.72 8.34 4.60
N VAL A 645 -28.61 8.82 5.14
CA VAL A 645 -27.74 8.07 6.05
C VAL A 645 -27.86 8.68 7.44
N ILE A 646 -28.28 7.88 8.41
CA ILE A 646 -28.44 8.28 9.81
C ILE A 646 -27.08 8.27 10.51
N THR A 647 -26.56 9.46 10.76
CA THR A 647 -25.31 9.63 11.50
C THR A 647 -25.53 9.46 13.00
N GLN A 648 -26.69 9.90 13.51
CA GLN A 648 -27.07 9.75 14.91
C GLN A 648 -28.59 9.72 15.05
N ALA A 649 -29.11 8.90 15.96
CA ALA A 649 -30.52 8.92 16.32
C ALA A 649 -30.71 8.69 17.83
N TYR A 650 -31.71 9.34 18.40
CA TYR A 650 -32.09 9.13 19.80
C TYR A 650 -33.58 9.37 20.02
N PHE A 651 -34.15 8.57 20.93
CA PHE A 651 -35.51 8.71 21.40
C PHE A 651 -35.52 9.53 22.70
N GLU A 652 -36.22 10.65 22.71
CA GLU A 652 -36.35 11.54 23.86
C GLU A 652 -37.74 11.44 24.47
N ILE A 653 -37.80 11.20 25.77
CA ILE A 653 -39.06 11.19 26.53
C ILE A 653 -38.88 11.82 27.91
N GLU A 654 -39.93 12.49 28.39
CA GLU A 654 -39.94 13.17 29.68
C GLU A 654 -41.08 12.65 30.56
N HIS A 655 -40.79 12.41 31.84
CA HIS A 655 -41.80 11.93 32.79
C HIS A 655 -42.58 13.09 33.43
N GLU A 656 -43.85 12.85 33.74
CA GLU A 656 -44.67 13.83 34.44
C GLU A 656 -44.26 13.89 35.92
N GLN A 657 -43.75 15.04 36.38
CA GLN A 657 -43.47 15.25 37.80
C GLN A 657 -44.78 15.23 38.60
N SER A 658 -45.13 14.08 39.19
CA SER A 658 -46.31 14.01 40.07
C SER A 658 -46.07 13.32 41.41
N ARG A 659 -45.10 12.39 41.56
CA ARG A 659 -44.69 11.82 42.87
C ARG A 659 -43.23 11.34 42.85
N GLU A 660 -42.54 11.34 44.01
CA GLU A 660 -41.29 10.59 44.16
C GLU A 660 -41.53 9.15 43.70
N ILE A 661 -40.71 8.65 42.77
CA ILE A 661 -40.75 7.24 42.38
C ILE A 661 -40.27 6.47 43.62
N ALA A 662 -41.24 6.01 44.43
CA ALA A 662 -40.99 5.54 45.79
C ALA A 662 -40.04 4.35 45.87
N GLN A 663 -39.79 3.67 44.74
CA GLN A 663 -39.07 2.40 44.68
C GLN A 663 -38.09 2.36 43.50
N PRO A 664 -36.91 1.74 43.68
CA PRO A 664 -35.92 1.61 42.61
C PRO A 664 -36.43 0.68 41.51
N MET A 665 -36.68 1.23 40.33
CA MET A 665 -37.03 0.52 39.11
C MET A 665 -36.04 0.88 38.01
N ARG A 666 -35.92 0.03 37.00
CA ARG A 666 -35.24 0.36 35.75
C ARG A 666 -36.21 0.25 34.60
N PHE A 667 -35.89 0.94 33.51
CA PHE A 667 -36.71 1.01 32.31
C PHE A 667 -35.86 0.72 31.09
N THR A 668 -36.37 -0.15 30.22
CA THR A 668 -35.80 -0.42 28.90
C THR A 668 -36.76 0.08 27.84
N VAL A 669 -36.20 0.48 26.72
CA VAL A 669 -36.94 0.76 25.49
C VAL A 669 -36.48 -0.24 24.45
N ASP A 670 -37.41 -0.89 23.76
CA ASP A 670 -37.12 -1.79 22.65
C ASP A 670 -37.89 -1.39 21.39
N ILE A 671 -37.25 -1.56 20.24
CA ILE A 671 -37.89 -1.52 18.92
C ILE A 671 -38.65 -2.83 18.75
N ALA A 672 -39.92 -2.75 18.35
CA ALA A 672 -40.75 -3.94 18.19
C ALA A 672 -41.72 -3.82 17.03
N GLU A 673 -42.01 -4.94 16.38
CA GLU A 673 -43.18 -5.09 15.52
C GLU A 673 -44.36 -5.58 16.36
N ILE A 674 -45.53 -5.00 16.11
CA ILE A 674 -46.74 -5.28 16.88
C ILE A 674 -47.86 -5.58 15.91
N ASP A 675 -48.32 -6.83 15.91
CA ASP A 675 -49.38 -7.30 15.01
C ASP A 675 -50.73 -6.62 15.30
N ASN A 676 -51.08 -6.51 16.59
CA ASN A 676 -52.34 -5.93 17.06
C ASN A 676 -52.11 -5.06 18.30
N LEU A 677 -52.88 -3.99 18.42
CA LEU A 677 -52.85 -3.11 19.60
C LEU A 677 -53.61 -3.77 20.77
N ASP A 678 -53.01 -4.78 21.40
CA ASP A 678 -53.50 -5.42 22.62
C ASP A 678 -52.34 -5.88 23.52
N PHE A 679 -52.67 -6.21 24.78
CA PHE A 679 -51.67 -6.58 25.78
C PHE A 679 -50.90 -7.85 25.44
N ASP A 680 -51.57 -8.88 24.90
CA ASP A 680 -50.94 -10.17 24.62
C ASP A 680 -49.98 -10.07 23.44
N SER A 681 -50.37 -9.32 22.40
CA SER A 681 -49.51 -8.98 21.25
C SER A 681 -48.27 -8.22 21.70
N VAL A 682 -48.42 -7.15 22.51
CA VAL A 682 -47.27 -6.40 23.03
C VAL A 682 -46.40 -7.26 23.95
N LYS A 683 -46.99 -8.08 24.82
CA LYS A 683 -46.21 -8.93 25.74
C LYS A 683 -45.37 -9.98 25.00
N ASN A 684 -45.92 -10.56 23.94
CA ASN A 684 -45.28 -11.64 23.17
C ASN A 684 -44.60 -11.15 21.88
N ARG A 685 -44.52 -9.83 21.69
CA ARG A 685 -43.89 -9.19 20.53
C ARG A 685 -42.49 -9.71 20.22
N GLU A 686 -42.15 -9.68 18.94
CA GLU A 686 -40.77 -9.82 18.52
C GLU A 686 -39.99 -8.55 18.92
N LYS A 687 -38.93 -8.75 19.70
CA LYS A 687 -38.04 -7.67 20.12
C LYS A 687 -36.91 -7.62 19.12
N ILE A 688 -36.88 -6.54 18.34
CA ILE A 688 -35.87 -6.37 17.31
C ILE A 688 -34.55 -5.96 17.98
N GLU A 689 -34.55 -4.85 18.72
CA GLU A 689 -33.33 -4.31 19.33
C GLU A 689 -33.66 -3.46 20.58
N TYR A 690 -32.75 -3.42 21.57
CA TYR A 690 -32.88 -2.51 22.72
C TYR A 690 -32.25 -1.15 22.43
N LEU A 691 -32.90 -0.06 22.83
CA LEU A 691 -32.36 1.29 22.69
C LEU A 691 -31.57 1.73 23.93
N GLY A 692 -30.27 1.99 23.74
CA GLY A 692 -29.39 2.54 24.74
C GLY A 692 -29.25 1.69 26.01
N TYR A 693 -29.00 2.35 27.14
CA TYR A 693 -28.89 1.68 28.45
C TYR A 693 -30.17 1.83 29.27
N GLU A 694 -30.35 0.93 30.24
CA GLU A 694 -31.49 1.01 31.17
C GLU A 694 -31.51 2.35 31.93
N ALA A 695 -32.66 3.02 31.94
CA ALA A 695 -32.87 4.20 32.76
C ALA A 695 -33.35 3.80 34.15
N SER A 696 -32.71 4.25 35.22
CA SER A 696 -33.21 4.01 36.59
C SER A 696 -34.18 5.09 37.04
N SER A 697 -35.14 4.73 37.90
CA SER A 697 -36.05 5.69 38.54
C SER A 697 -35.32 6.76 39.35
N ILE A 698 -34.19 6.41 39.98
CA ILE A 698 -33.28 7.36 40.66
C ILE A 698 -32.64 8.34 39.66
N GLY A 699 -32.32 7.86 38.46
CA GLY A 699 -31.81 8.71 37.38
C GLY A 699 -32.86 9.64 36.79
N LEU A 700 -34.13 9.21 36.75
CA LEU A 700 -35.27 10.02 36.29
C LEU A 700 -35.59 11.16 37.24
N SER A 701 -35.49 10.96 38.56
CA SER A 701 -35.76 12.03 39.54
C SER A 701 -34.75 13.17 39.47
N LYS A 702 -33.51 12.91 39.00
CA LYS A 702 -32.46 13.94 38.82
C LYS A 702 -32.57 14.71 37.50
N SER A 703 -33.09 14.06 36.46
CA SER A 703 -33.23 14.65 35.12
C SER A 703 -34.47 14.05 34.48
N PRO A 704 -35.57 14.84 34.38
CA PRO A 704 -36.87 14.29 34.04
C PRO A 704 -36.98 13.84 32.59
N ARG A 705 -36.13 14.41 31.73
CA ARG A 705 -35.99 14.09 30.31
C ARG A 705 -34.85 13.09 30.11
N LYS A 706 -35.09 12.06 29.31
CA LYS A 706 -34.10 11.03 28.95
C LYS A 706 -34.02 10.86 27.46
N SER A 707 -32.80 10.67 26.99
CA SER A 707 -32.48 10.36 25.59
C SER A 707 -31.92 8.93 25.55
N PHE A 708 -32.60 8.04 24.83
CA PHE A 708 -32.18 6.68 24.55
C PHE A 708 -31.49 6.66 23.19
N MET A 709 -30.19 6.40 23.19
CA MET A 709 -29.36 6.42 21.98
C MET A 709 -29.59 5.17 21.13
N PHE A 710 -29.64 5.34 19.81
CA PHE A 710 -29.62 4.23 18.87
C PHE A 710 -28.17 3.85 18.59
N ASP A 711 -27.82 2.58 18.74
CA ASP A 711 -26.52 2.05 18.34
C ASP A 711 -26.48 1.81 16.81
N SER A 712 -25.47 1.09 16.31
CA SER A 712 -25.37 0.79 14.87
C SER A 712 -26.49 -0.14 14.37
N SER A 713 -26.91 -1.11 15.18
CA SER A 713 -27.96 -2.08 14.84
C SER A 713 -29.32 -1.38 14.80
N ALA A 714 -29.66 -0.66 15.87
CA ALA A 714 -30.91 0.10 15.96
C ALA A 714 -31.02 1.17 14.87
N ARG A 715 -29.92 1.82 14.48
CA ARG A 715 -29.92 2.77 13.35
C ARG A 715 -30.18 2.07 12.02
N GLN A 716 -29.64 0.88 11.79
CA GLN A 716 -29.92 0.12 10.57
C GLN A 716 -31.41 -0.21 10.48
N HIS A 717 -32.00 -0.73 11.57
CA HIS A 717 -33.44 -1.00 11.62
C HIS A 717 -34.29 0.26 11.40
N LEU A 718 -33.86 1.41 11.93
CA LEU A 718 -34.53 2.68 11.68
C LEU A 718 -34.46 3.09 10.20
N GLU A 719 -33.31 2.92 9.55
CA GLU A 719 -33.18 3.18 8.11
C GLU A 719 -34.06 2.22 7.27
N ASP A 720 -34.15 0.95 7.66
CA ASP A 720 -34.98 -0.05 6.98
C ASP A 720 -36.49 0.24 7.15
N ALA A 721 -36.88 0.72 8.34
CA ALA A 721 -38.25 1.18 8.57
C ALA A 721 -38.59 2.40 7.68
N ILE A 722 -37.66 3.36 7.55
CA ILE A 722 -37.83 4.54 6.68
C ILE A 722 -37.96 4.10 5.22
N SER A 723 -37.07 3.22 4.73
CA SER A 723 -37.09 2.77 3.33
C SER A 723 -38.32 1.96 2.98
N SER A 724 -38.86 1.20 3.94
CA SER A 724 -40.08 0.40 3.80
C SER A 724 -41.36 1.21 4.02
N GLY A 725 -41.26 2.47 4.45
CA GLY A 725 -42.41 3.30 4.82
C GLY A 725 -43.18 2.77 6.04
N LEU A 726 -42.51 2.02 6.92
CA LEU A 726 -43.10 1.47 8.14
C LEU A 726 -42.93 2.43 9.31
N PRO A 727 -43.91 2.52 10.23
CA PRO A 727 -43.78 3.33 11.43
C PRO A 727 -42.77 2.71 12.40
N LEU A 728 -42.07 3.55 13.17
CA LEU A 728 -41.23 3.06 14.27
C LEU A 728 -42.08 2.91 15.54
N ASN A 729 -42.14 1.69 16.06
CA ASN A 729 -42.80 1.38 17.33
C ASN A 729 -41.77 1.13 18.42
N LEU A 730 -41.86 1.91 19.51
CA LEU A 730 -41.01 1.78 20.68
C LEU A 730 -41.84 1.34 21.89
N ILE A 731 -41.43 0.25 22.54
CA ILE A 731 -42.06 -0.22 23.77
C ILE A 731 -41.19 0.11 24.98
N ILE A 732 -41.78 0.83 25.93
CA ILE A 732 -41.20 1.17 27.22
C ILE A 732 -41.72 0.20 28.27
N ARG A 733 -40.81 -0.46 28.99
CA ARG A 733 -41.18 -1.37 30.08
C ARG A 733 -40.28 -1.23 31.28
N ALA A 734 -40.80 -1.58 32.45
CA ALA A 734 -39.99 -1.69 33.65
C ALA A 734 -39.24 -3.03 33.73
N THR A 735 -37.97 -2.97 34.12
CA THR A 735 -37.11 -4.10 34.50
C THR A 735 -36.75 -3.96 35.98
N SER A 736 -37.18 -4.91 36.81
CA SER A 736 -36.84 -4.95 38.24
C SER A 736 -36.77 -6.38 38.74
N ALA A 737 -35.82 -6.65 39.64
CA ALA A 737 -35.67 -7.95 40.31
C ALA A 737 -36.83 -8.25 41.29
N SER A 738 -37.51 -7.20 41.77
CA SER A 738 -38.70 -7.29 42.62
C SER A 738 -39.83 -6.50 41.98
N ARG A 739 -40.99 -7.14 41.76
CA ARG A 739 -42.19 -6.51 41.21
C ARG A 739 -42.97 -5.91 42.37
N HIS A 740 -43.00 -4.59 42.44
CA HIS A 740 -43.63 -3.88 43.53
C HIS A 740 -45.01 -3.40 43.11
N LYS A 741 -46.01 -3.61 43.96
CA LYS A 741 -47.39 -3.19 43.69
C LYS A 741 -47.48 -1.69 43.50
N ASN A 742 -48.25 -1.26 42.49
CA ASN A 742 -48.52 0.15 42.18
C ASN A 742 -47.24 0.98 41.94
N ALA A 743 -46.21 0.36 41.36
CA ALA A 743 -44.97 1.05 41.01
C ALA A 743 -45.02 1.45 39.54
N MET A 744 -45.59 2.64 39.27
CA MET A 744 -45.84 3.16 37.92
C MET A 744 -45.14 4.49 37.68
N VAL A 745 -44.70 4.73 36.45
CA VAL A 745 -44.24 6.02 35.95
C VAL A 745 -45.13 6.45 34.79
N THR A 746 -45.63 7.68 34.86
CA THR A 746 -46.38 8.32 33.77
C THR A 746 -45.46 9.25 33.00
N TRP A 747 -45.53 9.18 31.68
CA TRP A 747 -44.79 10.02 30.76
C TRP A 747 -45.72 10.98 30.03
N PHE A 748 -45.19 12.12 29.59
CA PHE A 748 -45.97 13.06 28.80
C PHE A 748 -46.47 12.40 27.52
N ASN A 749 -47.76 12.56 27.24
CA ASN A 749 -48.42 11.95 26.09
C ASN A 749 -48.19 12.73 24.79
N CYS A 750 -48.83 12.26 23.71
CA CYS A 750 -48.62 12.75 22.36
C CYS A 750 -49.16 14.18 22.12
N ASP A 751 -50.14 14.62 22.93
CA ASP A 751 -50.74 15.96 22.83
C ASP A 751 -50.04 17.03 23.69
N SER A 752 -49.03 16.63 24.49
CA SER A 752 -48.30 17.53 25.39
C SER A 752 -47.29 18.42 24.64
N GLU A 753 -47.01 19.62 25.16
CA GLU A 753 -45.85 20.42 24.72
C GLU A 753 -44.51 19.68 24.90
N LYS A 754 -44.49 18.65 25.75
CA LYS A 754 -43.34 17.77 26.02
C LYS A 754 -43.54 16.38 25.40
N CYS A 755 -44.30 16.30 24.31
CA CYS A 755 -44.52 15.09 23.53
C CYS A 755 -43.19 14.36 23.25
N PRO A 756 -43.14 13.01 23.36
CA PRO A 756 -41.94 12.25 23.06
C PRO A 756 -41.46 12.53 21.63
N GLN A 757 -40.15 12.62 21.46
CA GLN A 757 -39.53 12.96 20.19
C GLN A 757 -38.55 11.88 19.74
N LEU A 758 -38.58 11.55 18.45
CA LEU A 758 -37.52 10.84 17.77
C LEU A 758 -36.65 11.87 17.07
N VAL A 759 -35.40 12.00 17.51
CA VAL A 759 -34.46 12.95 16.92
C VAL A 759 -33.49 12.19 16.03
N ILE A 760 -33.43 12.58 14.77
CA ILE A 760 -32.59 11.95 13.75
C ILE A 760 -31.68 13.03 13.16
N GLU A 761 -30.38 12.77 13.20
CA GLU A 761 -29.37 13.51 12.48
C GLU A 761 -28.89 12.66 11.30
N TYR A 762 -28.92 13.25 10.11
CA TYR A 762 -28.67 12.53 8.87
C TYR A 762 -27.95 13.39 7.83
N ILE A 763 -27.39 12.72 6.82
CA ILE A 763 -26.87 13.34 5.61
C ILE A 763 -27.54 12.72 4.38
N GLU A 764 -27.62 13.47 3.29
CA GLU A 764 -28.01 12.93 1.98
C GLU A 764 -26.79 12.30 1.31
N ARG A 765 -26.85 11.00 1.06
CA ARG A 765 -25.78 10.24 0.41
C ARG A 765 -26.32 8.96 -0.19
N ARG A 766 -25.95 8.73 -1.46
CA ARG A 766 -26.25 7.48 -2.15
C ARG A 766 -25.56 6.28 -1.46
N LYS A 767 -26.31 5.23 -1.18
CA LYS A 767 -25.91 3.97 -0.52
C LYS A 767 -25.57 2.90 -1.55
N GLN A 768 -26.34 2.81 -2.62
CA GLN A 768 -26.13 1.81 -3.67
C GLN A 768 -25.35 2.37 -4.85
N SER A 769 -24.42 1.59 -5.39
CA SER A 769 -23.69 1.96 -6.60
C SER A 769 -24.62 2.12 -7.80
N VAL A 770 -24.15 2.86 -8.80
CA VAL A 770 -24.78 2.85 -10.13
C VAL A 770 -24.64 1.46 -10.77
N ALA A 771 -25.57 1.10 -11.65
CA ALA A 771 -25.55 -0.20 -12.32
C ALA A 771 -24.23 -0.42 -13.08
N ALA A 772 -23.78 -1.67 -13.13
CA ALA A 772 -22.56 -2.04 -13.84
C ALA A 772 -22.69 -1.72 -15.35
N PRO A 773 -21.57 -1.39 -16.03
CA PRO A 773 -21.55 -1.26 -17.48
C PRO A 773 -22.00 -2.55 -18.16
N THR A 774 -22.52 -2.47 -19.39
CA THR A 774 -22.95 -3.66 -20.15
C THR A 774 -22.15 -3.79 -21.45
N ASP A 775 -22.32 -4.91 -22.17
CA ASP A 775 -21.72 -5.14 -23.49
C ASP A 775 -20.19 -4.94 -23.54
N LEU A 776 -19.47 -5.36 -22.48
CA LEU A 776 -18.01 -5.29 -22.46
C LEU A 776 -17.42 -6.20 -23.55
N ASN A 777 -16.59 -5.62 -24.42
CA ASN A 777 -15.92 -6.33 -25.50
C ASN A 777 -14.47 -5.86 -25.65
N ALA A 778 -13.63 -6.73 -26.21
CA ALA A 778 -12.22 -6.48 -26.46
C ALA A 778 -11.85 -6.91 -27.90
N THR A 779 -11.17 -6.03 -28.63
CA THR A 779 -10.73 -6.29 -30.01
C THR A 779 -9.33 -5.73 -30.23
N LEU A 780 -8.58 -6.33 -31.16
CA LEU A 780 -7.26 -5.82 -31.54
C LEU A 780 -7.41 -4.76 -32.64
N VAL A 781 -6.94 -3.54 -32.39
CA VAL A 781 -6.95 -2.42 -33.35
C VAL A 781 -5.56 -1.78 -33.36
N ASP A 782 -4.89 -1.77 -34.51
CA ASP A 782 -3.55 -1.20 -34.70
C ASP A 782 -2.52 -1.68 -33.66
N GLY A 783 -2.58 -2.95 -33.28
CA GLY A 783 -1.68 -3.57 -32.30
C GLY A 783 -1.99 -3.23 -30.83
N ALA A 784 -3.06 -2.49 -30.55
CA ALA A 784 -3.55 -2.22 -29.20
C ALA A 784 -4.87 -2.94 -28.93
N THR A 785 -5.10 -3.38 -27.69
CA THR A 785 -6.39 -3.94 -27.29
C THR A 785 -7.37 -2.78 -27.06
N LYS A 786 -8.36 -2.65 -27.93
CA LYS A 786 -9.48 -1.71 -27.76
C LYS A 786 -10.57 -2.38 -26.93
N LEU A 787 -10.90 -1.76 -25.81
CA LEU A 787 -12.02 -2.14 -24.96
C LEU A 787 -13.21 -1.22 -25.24
N THR A 788 -14.42 -1.77 -25.25
CA THR A 788 -15.68 -1.01 -25.40
C THR A 788 -16.74 -1.55 -24.45
N TRP A 789 -17.63 -0.69 -23.97
CA TRP A 789 -18.76 -1.04 -23.10
C TRP A 789 -19.90 -0.04 -23.33
N LYS A 790 -21.06 -0.30 -22.74
CA LYS A 790 -22.16 0.67 -22.61
C LYS A 790 -22.26 1.15 -21.18
N LYS A 791 -22.36 2.47 -20.99
CA LYS A 791 -22.55 3.07 -19.66
C LYS A 791 -23.98 2.85 -19.15
N PRO A 792 -24.20 2.81 -17.83
CA PRO A 792 -25.54 2.82 -17.25
C PRO A 792 -26.26 4.14 -17.55
N ASP A 793 -27.59 4.08 -17.70
CA ASP A 793 -28.45 5.26 -17.80
C ASP A 793 -28.90 5.68 -16.39
N ASP A 794 -28.05 6.44 -15.71
CA ASP A 794 -28.28 6.92 -14.35
C ASP A 794 -27.80 8.38 -14.22
N PRO A 795 -28.61 9.30 -13.65
CA PRO A 795 -28.24 10.71 -13.51
C PRO A 795 -26.99 10.94 -12.64
N ASP A 796 -26.67 10.04 -11.71
CA ASP A 796 -25.50 10.15 -10.84
C ASP A 796 -24.25 9.45 -11.41
N PHE A 797 -24.33 8.90 -12.63
CA PHE A 797 -23.18 8.28 -13.29
C PHE A 797 -22.06 9.32 -13.51
N VAL A 798 -20.91 9.09 -12.86
CA VAL A 798 -19.73 9.95 -13.01
C VAL A 798 -18.78 9.41 -14.06
N GLY A 799 -18.61 8.09 -14.14
CA GLY A 799 -17.70 7.46 -15.10
C GLY A 799 -17.54 5.97 -14.85
N VAL A 800 -16.60 5.39 -15.58
CA VAL A 800 -16.11 4.04 -15.35
C VAL A 800 -14.63 4.02 -15.00
N TYR A 801 -14.21 2.98 -14.29
CA TYR A 801 -12.83 2.66 -13.98
C TYR A 801 -12.47 1.35 -14.66
N VAL A 802 -11.39 1.33 -15.44
CA VAL A 802 -10.94 0.14 -16.18
C VAL A 802 -9.61 -0.36 -15.64
N VAL A 803 -9.59 -1.63 -15.24
CA VAL A 803 -8.44 -2.29 -14.62
C VAL A 803 -8.05 -3.52 -15.43
N ARG A 804 -6.75 -3.80 -15.48
CA ARG A 804 -6.18 -5.00 -16.07
C ARG A 804 -5.37 -5.79 -15.05
N ASN A 805 -5.55 -7.11 -15.01
CA ASN A 805 -4.78 -8.02 -14.17
C ASN A 805 -4.43 -9.30 -14.97
N CYS A 806 -3.20 -9.79 -14.82
CA CYS A 806 -2.70 -10.95 -15.58
C CYS A 806 -2.92 -12.30 -14.86
N PHE A 807 -3.31 -12.27 -13.58
CA PHE A 807 -3.31 -13.45 -12.72
C PHE A 807 -4.71 -13.90 -12.33
N HIS A 808 -5.62 -12.96 -12.09
CA HIS A 808 -7.02 -13.24 -11.75
C HIS A 808 -7.93 -12.10 -12.20
N PRO A 809 -9.25 -12.32 -12.27
CA PRO A 809 -10.23 -11.27 -12.48
C PRO A 809 -10.09 -10.16 -11.41
N PRO A 810 -9.94 -8.88 -11.80
CA PRO A 810 -10.03 -7.77 -10.86
C PRO A 810 -11.40 -7.74 -10.17
N ARG A 811 -11.39 -7.75 -8.83
CA ARG A 811 -12.62 -7.64 -8.02
C ARG A 811 -12.88 -6.24 -7.50
N THR A 812 -11.85 -5.38 -7.51
CA THR A 812 -11.96 -3.98 -7.11
C THR A 812 -11.19 -3.08 -8.09
N PRO A 813 -11.46 -1.77 -8.13
CA PRO A 813 -10.75 -0.82 -9.00
C PRO A 813 -9.23 -0.72 -8.76
N LEU A 814 -8.72 -1.19 -7.62
CA LEU A 814 -7.29 -1.19 -7.30
C LEU A 814 -6.60 -2.54 -7.53
N ASP A 815 -7.38 -3.56 -7.87
CA ASP A 815 -6.91 -4.92 -8.07
C ASP A 815 -6.28 -5.13 -9.46
N GLY A 816 -5.19 -4.41 -9.71
CA GLY A 816 -4.42 -4.51 -10.95
C GLY A 816 -3.84 -3.19 -11.42
N VAL A 817 -3.67 -3.06 -12.73
CA VAL A 817 -3.14 -1.86 -13.38
C VAL A 817 -4.29 -1.04 -13.93
N LYS A 818 -4.45 0.19 -13.44
CA LYS A 818 -5.40 1.17 -13.98
C LYS A 818 -5.05 1.49 -15.44
N LEU A 819 -6.03 1.35 -16.33
CA LEU A 819 -5.93 1.76 -17.73
C LEU A 819 -6.66 3.07 -18.01
N TYR A 820 -7.83 3.25 -17.40
CA TYR A 820 -8.70 4.39 -17.66
C TYR A 820 -9.58 4.72 -16.45
N ALA A 821 -9.91 6.00 -16.29
CA ALA A 821 -11.02 6.44 -15.46
C ALA A 821 -11.65 7.70 -16.08
N GLY A 822 -12.94 7.67 -16.35
CA GLY A 822 -13.66 8.77 -17.01
C GLY A 822 -15.00 8.35 -17.61
N LYS A 823 -15.59 9.21 -18.46
CA LYS A 823 -16.96 9.06 -18.98
C LYS A 823 -17.08 8.34 -20.32
N ASP A 824 -15.96 8.01 -20.95
CA ASP A 824 -15.96 7.38 -22.27
C ASP A 824 -16.50 5.95 -22.19
N GLU A 825 -16.92 5.44 -23.34
CA GLU A 825 -17.42 4.07 -23.55
C GLU A 825 -16.38 3.17 -24.22
N TYR A 826 -15.12 3.64 -24.24
CA TYR A 826 -13.99 2.90 -24.80
C TYR A 826 -12.66 3.32 -24.16
N THR A 827 -11.68 2.44 -24.23
CA THR A 827 -10.27 2.77 -23.98
C THR A 827 -9.35 1.86 -24.78
N PHE A 828 -8.06 2.20 -24.82
CA PHE A 828 -7.03 1.38 -25.45
C PHE A 828 -5.99 0.96 -24.42
N ASP A 829 -5.76 -0.35 -24.30
CA ASP A 829 -4.54 -0.87 -23.70
C ASP A 829 -3.42 -0.86 -24.76
N ARG A 830 -2.66 0.24 -24.78
CA ARG A 830 -1.53 0.42 -25.72
C ARG A 830 -0.20 -0.10 -25.17
N PHE A 831 -0.18 -0.45 -23.88
CA PHE A 831 1.04 -0.88 -23.21
C PHE A 831 1.06 -2.41 -23.04
N GLY A 832 -0.10 -3.05 -22.95
CA GLY A 832 -0.20 -4.50 -22.86
C GLY A 832 0.15 -5.22 -24.15
N ASN A 833 0.84 -6.33 -24.00
CA ASN A 833 1.04 -7.34 -25.03
C ASN A 833 -0.23 -8.16 -25.22
N ALA A 834 -0.95 -7.95 -26.33
CA ALA A 834 -2.22 -8.61 -26.63
C ALA A 834 -2.15 -10.15 -26.67
N ASN A 835 -0.96 -10.74 -26.84
CA ASN A 835 -0.78 -12.19 -26.93
C ASN A 835 -0.72 -12.89 -25.57
N ILE A 836 -0.57 -12.14 -24.47
CA ILE A 836 -0.56 -12.69 -23.12
C ILE A 836 -2.00 -12.68 -22.60
N PRO A 837 -2.59 -13.82 -22.21
CA PRO A 837 -3.93 -13.85 -21.61
C PRO A 837 -4.00 -12.96 -20.37
N LYS A 838 -5.06 -12.17 -20.26
CA LYS A 838 -5.28 -11.29 -19.11
C LYS A 838 -6.75 -10.92 -18.94
N PHE A 839 -7.09 -10.46 -17.75
CA PHE A 839 -8.43 -10.02 -17.39
C PHE A 839 -8.55 -8.52 -17.49
N TYR A 840 -9.70 -8.07 -17.98
CA TYR A 840 -10.11 -6.67 -18.01
C TYR A 840 -11.45 -6.55 -17.29
N SER A 841 -11.51 -5.67 -16.28
CA SER A 841 -12.73 -5.37 -15.54
C SER A 841 -13.08 -3.90 -15.66
N VAL A 842 -14.38 -3.63 -15.84
CA VAL A 842 -14.94 -2.29 -15.90
C VAL A 842 -15.94 -2.11 -14.77
N PHE A 843 -15.72 -1.09 -13.95
CA PHE A 843 -16.57 -0.70 -12.83
C PHE A 843 -17.20 0.66 -13.15
N SER A 844 -18.50 0.86 -13.00
CA SER A 844 -19.08 2.21 -12.98
C SER A 844 -18.94 2.82 -11.59
N TYR A 845 -18.92 4.15 -11.49
CA TYR A 845 -18.88 4.84 -10.20
C TYR A 845 -19.68 6.15 -10.20
N ASP A 846 -20.14 6.52 -9.00
CA ASP A 846 -20.94 7.72 -8.71
C ASP A 846 -20.12 8.84 -8.05
N ASN A 847 -20.80 9.86 -7.52
CA ASN A 847 -20.19 11.00 -6.82
C ASN A 847 -19.73 10.68 -5.38
N VAL A 848 -20.01 9.47 -4.88
CA VAL A 848 -19.75 8.99 -3.52
C VAL A 848 -18.66 7.90 -3.52
N PRO A 849 -17.82 7.93 -4.55
CA PRO A 849 -17.31 6.79 -5.33
C PRO A 849 -17.74 5.38 -4.87
N ASN A 850 -19.05 5.09 -4.88
CA ASN A 850 -19.52 3.71 -4.84
C ASN A 850 -19.24 3.06 -6.20
N TYR A 851 -18.47 1.97 -6.22
CA TYR A 851 -18.21 1.22 -7.46
C TYR A 851 -19.25 0.13 -7.64
N SER A 852 -19.67 -0.10 -8.89
CA SER A 852 -20.50 -1.26 -9.23
C SER A 852 -19.74 -2.57 -9.06
N GLU A 853 -20.46 -3.70 -9.09
CA GLU A 853 -19.83 -4.97 -9.44
C GLU A 853 -19.14 -4.87 -10.81
N PRO A 854 -18.00 -5.56 -11.02
CA PRO A 854 -17.29 -5.50 -12.28
C PRO A 854 -17.96 -6.33 -13.36
N VAL A 855 -18.02 -5.78 -14.57
CA VAL A 855 -18.13 -6.63 -15.78
C VAL A 855 -16.72 -6.98 -16.24
N THR A 856 -16.45 -8.28 -16.37
CA THR A 856 -15.10 -8.79 -16.62
C THR A 856 -15.06 -9.71 -17.84
N LEU A 857 -14.00 -9.57 -18.62
CA LEU A 857 -13.63 -10.55 -19.66
C LEU A 857 -12.18 -10.98 -19.50
N GLN A 858 -11.86 -12.15 -20.02
CA GLN A 858 -10.52 -12.61 -20.30
C GLN A 858 -10.24 -12.42 -21.80
N PHE A 859 -9.09 -11.87 -22.12
CA PHE A 859 -8.68 -11.58 -23.50
C PHE A 859 -7.26 -12.09 -23.77
N SER A 860 -7.09 -12.68 -24.94
CA SER A 860 -5.83 -12.86 -25.65
C SER A 860 -6.07 -12.60 -27.15
N SER A 861 -5.02 -12.51 -27.96
CA SER A 861 -5.14 -12.40 -29.41
C SER A 861 -5.96 -13.52 -30.05
N ASP A 862 -6.01 -14.68 -29.39
CA ASP A 862 -6.58 -15.92 -29.92
C ASP A 862 -7.99 -16.20 -29.34
N SER A 863 -8.36 -15.54 -28.24
CA SER A 863 -9.61 -15.81 -27.53
C SER A 863 -10.12 -14.62 -26.73
N VAL A 864 -11.45 -14.48 -26.69
CA VAL A 864 -12.16 -13.54 -25.81
C VAL A 864 -13.27 -14.31 -25.13
N SER A 865 -13.25 -14.37 -23.80
CA SER A 865 -14.21 -15.12 -23.00
C SER A 865 -14.74 -14.24 -21.86
N PRO A 866 -16.07 -14.10 -21.69
CA PRO A 866 -16.62 -13.43 -20.52
C PRO A 866 -16.32 -14.23 -19.25
N VAL A 867 -16.13 -13.55 -18.13
CA VAL A 867 -16.00 -14.18 -16.80
C VAL A 867 -17.32 -14.00 -16.08
N ILE A 868 -18.00 -15.12 -15.81
CA ILE A 868 -19.15 -15.14 -14.92
C ILE A 868 -18.60 -15.44 -13.54
N PHE A 869 -18.81 -14.51 -12.61
CA PHE A 869 -18.58 -14.80 -11.21
C PHE A 869 -19.77 -15.61 -10.74
N ASP A 870 -19.54 -16.79 -10.16
CA ASP A 870 -20.64 -17.57 -9.58
C ASP A 870 -21.44 -16.67 -8.64
N GLU A 871 -22.73 -16.45 -8.95
CA GLU A 871 -23.71 -15.98 -7.98
C GLU A 871 -23.81 -17.10 -6.95
N LEU A 872 -23.14 -16.94 -5.81
CA LEU A 872 -23.36 -17.83 -4.69
C LEU A 872 -24.68 -17.41 -4.05
N GLU A 873 -25.58 -18.39 -3.95
CA GLU A 873 -26.87 -18.31 -3.25
C GLU A 873 -26.72 -17.52 -1.95
N SER A 874 -27.66 -16.61 -1.72
CA SER A 874 -27.71 -15.88 -0.46
C SER A 874 -27.74 -16.87 0.72
N GLN A 875 -27.18 -16.47 1.86
CA GLN A 875 -27.21 -17.32 3.06
C GLN A 875 -28.66 -17.70 3.44
N ASP A 876 -29.62 -16.85 3.11
CA ASP A 876 -31.06 -17.11 3.25
C ASP A 876 -31.56 -18.20 2.30
N GLU A 877 -31.11 -18.23 1.03
CA GLU A 877 -31.42 -19.31 0.08
C GLU A 877 -30.75 -20.64 0.48
N ALA A 878 -29.52 -20.61 0.98
CA ALA A 878 -28.83 -21.80 1.48
C ALA A 878 -29.50 -22.35 2.76
N GLU A 879 -29.96 -21.47 3.66
CA GLU A 879 -30.78 -21.86 4.81
C GLU A 879 -32.15 -22.39 4.38
N GLN A 880 -32.73 -21.84 3.32
CA GLN A 880 -34.02 -22.26 2.80
C GLN A 880 -33.94 -23.62 2.12
N LEU A 881 -32.92 -23.89 1.30
CA LEU A 881 -32.63 -25.21 0.73
C LEU A 881 -32.32 -26.25 1.83
N TYR A 882 -31.59 -25.85 2.88
CA TYR A 882 -31.34 -26.72 4.04
C TYR A 882 -32.62 -27.01 4.85
N ARG A 883 -33.55 -26.05 4.93
CA ARG A 883 -34.88 -26.25 5.55
C ARG A 883 -35.82 -27.07 4.65
N ASP A 884 -35.70 -26.93 3.34
CA ASP A 884 -36.52 -27.60 2.33
C ASP A 884 -35.98 -29.00 1.97
N GLY A 885 -34.77 -29.34 2.41
CA GLY A 885 -34.16 -30.66 2.29
C GLY A 885 -33.62 -30.98 0.89
N GLU A 886 -33.29 -29.96 0.11
CA GLU A 886 -32.64 -30.08 -1.21
C GLU A 886 -31.11 -30.17 -1.13
#